data_AF-A0A218ZTL3-F1
#
_entry.id   AF-A0A218ZTL3-F1
#
_cell.length_a   1.000
_cell.length_b   1.000
_cell.length_c   1.000
_cell.angle_alpha   90.00
_cell.angle_beta   90.00
_cell.angle_gamma   90.00
#
_symmetry.space_group_name_H-M   'P 1'
#
loop_
_entity.id
_entity.type
_entity.pdbx_description
1 polymer ?
#
loop_
_entity_poly.entity_id
_entity_poly.type
_entity_poly.pdbx_seq_one_letter_code
_entity_poly.pdbx_strand_id
1 'polypeptide(L)'
;MRYLSHLSESIGGQVFPEKLLQDHLFGVAQNAFSYVNEQSLFKDDEMEKCAFIEGACHDFGKYTTYFQKYLKGKNVHRSSLSNHALISAVFGAYSVLELIGENEAKMAFLVFMAISHHHGNLISPLHFFGKHDINSPDEIMNDVIRTRVENLETQVKNMITNKEQIQEEIASIFTKSGIIWKKNYPSVENFLQGEWKWTINRIIKVARNLNQGFIHDGNELATYFRLLILYSSLLDSDKRDAGRIPNTRIRYEIPANVVTSRISELSSSSGNYALKQLRHNLFHQVSENVNNIDLGHHILTLTAPTGTGKTLSAMYAALRLRERIAKSMGKTSRIIYCLPYTSIIDQNYTVIEGLLTDIPDFKITPARYLLKHHHLSDVDTGFTDEGIPVEMALSLIESWDSEVIVTTFVQMFESLIGNRNKFLRKVHRISNSIIILDEIQSLNVEFWPVIAETLKQASNLLNCYFILLTATQPLIFRPEDKIEIGFGSGSSGLSRTYLSFLRERMTEEDADNIVVQSSERVNSILVIRNTIKLSVNMFNRLQGKLVDKQKEIKLYYLSANLIPKDRVKRVKEIKASLESGEKIIVVSTQVVEAGIDLDFGAVFRDLGPVDSIIQATGRCNRNNLAPMPGEVVIINPVGDDSGWNKNYSKSAAAVYGSVHMDIAYEIMNSIGTIKDEQYNLLLSEYYEKIRVRGDINEPVYNHELFNNMAKLNFDTVDETDVKSFSVIENKRPMVNLFIAKDDECIGLLDWYKNKILTNENPVSRKIEFLRERANFNSCIISVDKKRAMESGAQPITEDNNTYVLESVLCNISYDVDTGLKKLDETFLAL
;
A
#
# COMPACT_ATOMS: atom_id res chain seq x y z
N MET A 1 27.18 -35.72 9.56
CA MET A 1 27.64 -34.34 9.27
C MET A 1 26.73 -33.36 10.02
N ARG A 2 27.24 -32.33 10.72
CA ARG A 2 26.35 -31.33 11.35
C ARG A 2 25.85 -30.35 10.28
N TYR A 3 24.53 -30.34 10.03
CA TYR A 3 23.89 -29.44 9.07
C TYR A 3 23.41 -28.16 9.76
N LEU A 4 23.84 -27.01 9.24
CA LEU A 4 23.50 -25.70 9.79
C LEU A 4 22.59 -24.94 8.81
N SER A 5 21.64 -24.17 9.36
CA SER A 5 20.84 -23.22 8.58
C SER A 5 21.54 -21.86 8.45
N HIS A 6 22.12 -21.38 9.56
CA HIS A 6 22.81 -20.09 9.70
C HIS A 6 24.02 -20.23 10.63
N LEU A 7 25.09 -19.45 10.36
CA LEU A 7 26.26 -19.34 11.23
C LEU A 7 25.95 -18.45 12.45
N SER A 8 26.91 -18.32 13.38
CA SER A 8 26.78 -17.38 14.48
C SER A 8 26.63 -15.94 13.97
N GLU A 9 25.58 -15.25 14.40
CA GLU A 9 25.26 -13.89 13.98
C GLU A 9 25.11 -12.97 15.19
N SER A 10 25.47 -11.70 15.04
CA SER A 10 25.22 -10.66 16.03
C SER A 10 24.02 -9.83 15.57
N ILE A 11 22.92 -9.86 16.32
CA ILE A 11 21.72 -9.05 16.05
C ILE A 11 21.52 -8.12 17.25
N GLY A 12 21.47 -6.81 17.02
CA GLY A 12 21.34 -5.83 18.11
C GLY A 12 22.46 -5.85 19.16
N GLY A 13 23.65 -6.36 18.83
CA GLY A 13 24.78 -6.50 19.76
C GLY A 13 24.77 -7.78 20.61
N GLN A 14 23.75 -8.64 20.48
CA GLN A 14 23.74 -9.98 21.06
C GLN A 14 24.28 -11.01 20.09
N VAL A 15 25.27 -11.80 20.53
CA VAL A 15 25.82 -12.91 19.75
C VAL A 15 24.95 -14.15 19.92
N PHE A 16 24.42 -14.62 18.79
CA PHE A 16 23.60 -15.80 18.72
C PHE A 16 24.42 -17.00 18.20
N PRO A 17 24.32 -18.19 18.82
CA PRO A 17 25.05 -19.38 18.39
C PRO A 17 24.52 -19.93 17.06
N GLU A 18 25.34 -20.75 16.38
CA GLU A 18 24.94 -21.49 15.16
C GLU A 18 23.61 -22.23 15.36
N LYS A 19 22.74 -22.21 14.34
CA LYS A 19 21.44 -22.89 14.38
C LYS A 19 21.46 -24.15 13.52
N LEU A 20 20.99 -25.26 14.09
CA LEU A 20 20.85 -26.54 13.37
C LEU A 20 19.73 -26.42 12.33
N LEU A 21 19.92 -27.06 11.18
CA LEU A 21 18.94 -27.05 10.10
C LEU A 21 17.59 -27.62 10.54
N GLN A 22 17.59 -28.78 11.21
CA GLN A 22 16.35 -29.40 11.70
C GLN A 22 15.53 -28.50 12.66
N ASP A 23 16.20 -27.71 13.50
CA ASP A 23 15.54 -26.88 14.50
C ASP A 23 14.92 -25.64 13.83
N HIS A 24 15.62 -25.11 12.82
CA HIS A 24 15.10 -24.05 11.96
C HIS A 24 13.89 -24.52 11.15
N LEU A 25 14.00 -25.65 10.44
CA LEU A 25 12.89 -26.21 9.66
C LEU A 25 11.66 -26.48 10.53
N PHE A 26 11.85 -27.05 11.74
CA PHE A 26 10.75 -27.27 12.67
C PHE A 26 10.13 -25.96 13.18
N GLY A 27 10.94 -24.96 13.54
CA GLY A 27 10.44 -23.65 13.97
C GLY A 27 9.62 -22.94 12.88
N VAL A 28 10.10 -22.97 11.64
CA VAL A 28 9.36 -22.41 10.49
C VAL A 28 8.08 -23.19 10.24
N ALA A 29 8.11 -24.52 10.27
CA ALA A 29 6.93 -25.38 10.09
C ALA A 29 5.85 -25.12 11.14
N GLN A 30 6.22 -25.01 12.41
CA GLN A 30 5.29 -24.71 13.50
C GLN A 30 4.67 -23.32 13.35
N ASN A 31 5.46 -22.33 12.95
CA ASN A 31 4.96 -20.97 12.75
C ASN A 31 3.98 -20.90 11.57
N ALA A 32 4.35 -21.48 10.43
CA ALA A 32 3.51 -21.50 9.24
C ALA A 32 2.19 -22.26 9.49
N PHE A 33 2.27 -23.43 10.12
CA PHE A 33 1.08 -24.18 10.57
C PHE A 33 0.19 -23.33 11.47
N SER A 34 0.75 -22.69 12.49
CA SER A 34 -0.01 -21.89 13.45
C SER A 34 -0.74 -20.73 12.77
N TYR A 35 -0.06 -20.01 11.87
CA TYR A 35 -0.68 -18.91 11.14
C TYR A 35 -1.87 -19.34 10.30
N VAL A 36 -1.74 -20.41 9.53
CA VAL A 36 -2.83 -20.89 8.66
C VAL A 36 -3.96 -21.48 9.51
N ASN A 37 -3.63 -22.24 10.56
CA ASN A 37 -4.61 -22.81 11.47
C ASN A 37 -5.42 -21.74 12.24
N GLU A 38 -4.75 -20.68 12.71
CA GLU A 38 -5.40 -19.53 13.37
C GLU A 38 -6.42 -18.85 12.47
N GLN A 39 -6.21 -18.84 11.15
CA GLN A 39 -7.16 -18.23 10.23
C GLN A 39 -8.40 -19.10 10.04
N SER A 40 -8.27 -20.43 10.10
CA SER A 40 -9.31 -21.44 9.81
C SER A 40 -10.09 -21.12 8.52
N LEU A 41 -9.36 -20.74 7.49
CA LEU A 41 -9.87 -20.56 6.13
C LEU A 41 -9.85 -21.91 5.39
N PHE A 42 -10.64 -22.05 4.33
CA PHE A 42 -10.61 -23.22 3.45
C PHE A 42 -10.73 -24.57 4.19
N LYS A 43 -11.87 -24.80 4.85
CA LYS A 43 -12.11 -25.97 5.74
C LYS A 43 -11.91 -27.34 5.07
N ASP A 44 -11.90 -27.41 3.75
CA ASP A 44 -11.86 -28.66 2.98
C ASP A 44 -10.46 -29.03 2.46
N ASP A 45 -9.43 -28.19 2.61
CA ASP A 45 -8.20 -28.29 1.80
C ASP A 45 -6.89 -28.65 2.55
N GLU A 46 -6.93 -29.17 3.78
CA GLU A 46 -5.73 -29.58 4.55
C GLU A 46 -4.59 -28.50 4.51
N MET A 47 -4.99 -27.23 4.45
CA MET A 47 -4.10 -26.08 4.21
C MET A 47 -3.05 -25.92 5.30
N GLU A 48 -3.43 -26.17 6.55
CA GLU A 48 -2.54 -26.17 7.70
C GLU A 48 -1.46 -27.25 7.57
N LYS A 49 -1.81 -28.45 7.08
CA LYS A 49 -0.83 -29.51 6.80
C LYS A 49 0.12 -29.10 5.69
N CYS A 50 -0.39 -28.46 4.64
CA CYS A 50 0.45 -27.91 3.56
C CYS A 50 1.41 -26.82 4.08
N ALA A 51 0.94 -25.93 4.96
CA ALA A 51 1.74 -24.89 5.61
C ALA A 51 2.84 -25.49 6.52
N PHE A 52 2.54 -26.59 7.22
CA PHE A 52 3.57 -27.31 7.96
C PHE A 52 4.62 -27.91 7.01
N ILE A 53 4.18 -28.59 5.94
CA ILE A 53 5.08 -29.22 4.96
C ILE A 53 5.98 -28.19 4.29
N GLU A 54 5.46 -27.03 3.86
CA GLU A 54 6.31 -26.01 3.23
C GLU A 54 7.39 -25.53 4.20
N GLY A 55 7.07 -25.25 5.47
CA GLY A 55 8.05 -24.83 6.46
C GLY A 55 9.09 -25.92 6.76
N ALA A 56 8.64 -27.17 6.87
CA ALA A 56 9.50 -28.32 7.14
C ALA A 56 10.44 -28.67 5.97
N CYS A 57 10.08 -28.27 4.74
CA CYS A 57 10.78 -28.67 3.52
C CYS A 57 11.45 -27.51 2.77
N HIS A 58 11.16 -26.23 3.04
CA HIS A 58 11.57 -25.09 2.19
C HIS A 58 13.09 -24.96 1.99
N ASP A 59 13.85 -25.45 2.97
CA ASP A 59 15.30 -25.39 3.04
C ASP A 59 15.97 -26.78 2.95
N PHE A 60 15.23 -27.81 2.51
CA PHE A 60 15.74 -29.18 2.37
C PHE A 60 17.04 -29.25 1.55
N GLY A 61 17.19 -28.44 0.51
CA GLY A 61 18.40 -28.32 -0.29
C GLY A 61 19.65 -27.89 0.48
N LYS A 62 19.52 -27.33 1.68
CA LYS A 62 20.64 -27.01 2.58
C LYS A 62 21.35 -28.26 3.11
N TYR A 63 20.76 -29.46 3.00
CA TYR A 63 21.44 -30.73 3.25
C TYR A 63 22.52 -31.07 2.22
N THR A 64 22.57 -30.37 1.08
CA THR A 64 23.66 -30.58 0.11
C THR A 64 25.00 -30.12 0.68
N THR A 65 26.06 -30.88 0.35
CA THR A 65 27.42 -30.47 0.70
C THR A 65 27.84 -29.18 -0.01
N TYR A 66 27.25 -28.87 -1.17
CA TYR A 66 27.45 -27.61 -1.89
C TYR A 66 26.99 -26.40 -1.06
N PHE A 67 25.78 -26.46 -0.50
CA PHE A 67 25.27 -25.40 0.38
C PHE A 67 26.08 -25.30 1.68
N GLN A 68 26.37 -26.42 2.35
CA GLN A 68 27.12 -26.40 3.61
C GLN A 68 28.56 -25.86 3.43
N LYS A 69 29.19 -26.10 2.28
CA LYS A 69 30.48 -25.49 1.93
C LYS A 69 30.36 -23.98 1.68
N TYR A 70 29.33 -23.56 0.95
CA TYR A 70 29.04 -22.14 0.72
C TYR A 70 28.81 -21.39 2.04
N LEU A 71 27.99 -21.96 2.93
CA LEU A 71 27.69 -21.36 4.24
C LEU A 71 28.96 -21.12 5.08
N LYS A 72 29.94 -22.03 5.02
CA LYS A 72 31.20 -21.95 5.80
C LYS A 72 32.29 -21.12 5.12
N GLY A 73 32.16 -20.80 3.83
CA GLY A 73 33.19 -20.13 3.05
C GLY A 73 33.00 -18.61 3.01
N LYS A 74 33.88 -17.85 3.66
CA LYS A 74 34.02 -16.41 3.37
C LYS A 74 34.65 -16.27 1.97
N ASN A 75 33.93 -15.71 1.00
CA ASN A 75 34.34 -15.46 -0.39
C ASN A 75 34.29 -16.64 -1.40
N VAL A 76 33.45 -17.65 -1.20
CA VAL A 76 33.19 -18.65 -2.26
C VAL A 76 32.08 -18.13 -3.18
N HIS A 77 32.35 -17.95 -4.48
CA HIS A 77 31.32 -17.61 -5.46
C HIS A 77 30.14 -18.58 -5.38
N ARG A 78 28.91 -18.04 -5.31
CA ARG A 78 27.67 -18.81 -5.24
C ARG A 78 27.51 -19.64 -6.52
N SER A 79 27.71 -20.95 -6.42
CA SER A 79 27.50 -21.87 -7.56
C SER A 79 26.01 -22.14 -7.78
N SER A 80 25.59 -22.48 -8.99
CA SER A 80 24.20 -22.93 -9.26
C SER A 80 23.78 -24.09 -8.37
N LEU A 81 24.72 -24.99 -8.05
CA LEU A 81 24.53 -26.15 -7.17
C LEU A 81 24.32 -25.79 -5.69
N SER A 82 24.71 -24.56 -5.28
CA SER A 82 24.43 -24.04 -3.93
C SER A 82 23.02 -23.44 -3.81
N ASN A 83 22.27 -23.29 -4.90
CA ASN A 83 20.87 -22.87 -4.83
C ASN A 83 20.00 -24.03 -4.32
N HIS A 84 19.37 -23.84 -3.17
CA HIS A 84 18.59 -24.88 -2.51
C HIS A 84 17.10 -24.87 -2.86
N ALA A 85 16.57 -23.83 -3.50
CA ALA A 85 15.14 -23.61 -3.60
C ALA A 85 14.41 -24.68 -4.45
N LEU A 86 14.98 -25.08 -5.61
CA LEU A 86 14.32 -26.04 -6.51
C LEU A 86 14.17 -27.43 -5.89
N ILE A 87 15.25 -28.05 -5.42
CA ILE A 87 15.19 -29.38 -4.79
C ILE A 87 14.26 -29.39 -3.58
N SER A 88 14.24 -28.29 -2.81
CA SER A 88 13.34 -28.11 -1.67
C SER A 88 11.87 -28.03 -2.10
N ALA A 89 11.58 -27.30 -3.16
CA ALA A 89 10.22 -27.18 -3.70
C ALA A 89 9.70 -28.53 -4.21
N VAL A 90 10.53 -29.30 -4.91
CA VAL A 90 10.16 -30.64 -5.39
C VAL A 90 9.95 -31.60 -4.22
N PHE A 91 10.81 -31.55 -3.19
CA PHE A 91 10.65 -32.35 -1.99
C PHE A 91 9.39 -31.99 -1.18
N GLY A 92 9.06 -30.69 -1.08
CA GLY A 92 7.82 -30.23 -0.45
C GLY A 92 6.57 -30.73 -1.20
N ALA A 93 6.55 -30.61 -2.53
CA ALA A 93 5.47 -31.15 -3.36
C ALA A 93 5.33 -32.67 -3.22
N TYR A 94 6.45 -33.40 -3.25
CA TYR A 94 6.49 -34.85 -3.02
C TYR A 94 5.91 -35.20 -1.65
N SER A 95 6.27 -34.43 -0.61
CA SER A 95 5.78 -34.63 0.75
C SER A 95 4.26 -34.44 0.85
N VAL A 96 3.66 -33.48 0.14
CA VAL A 96 2.19 -33.34 0.06
C VAL A 96 1.56 -34.59 -0.56
N LEU A 97 2.08 -35.04 -1.70
CA LEU A 97 1.54 -36.20 -2.43
C LEU A 97 1.65 -37.49 -1.59
N GLU A 98 2.74 -37.65 -0.84
CA GLU A 98 2.97 -38.84 -0.02
C GLU A 98 2.20 -38.83 1.31
N LEU A 99 2.13 -37.68 1.99
CA LEU A 99 1.59 -37.58 3.36
C LEU A 99 0.10 -37.23 3.41
N ILE A 100 -0.38 -36.46 2.43
CA ILE A 100 -1.78 -36.03 2.33
C ILE A 100 -2.49 -36.85 1.25
N GLY A 101 -1.90 -37.00 0.06
CA GLY A 101 -2.35 -37.97 -0.94
C GLY A 101 -2.17 -37.51 -2.40
N GLU A 102 -2.16 -38.47 -3.33
CA GLU A 102 -1.91 -38.22 -4.75
C GLU A 102 -2.97 -37.36 -5.46
N ASN A 103 -4.19 -37.30 -4.90
CA ASN A 103 -5.25 -36.45 -5.40
C ASN A 103 -4.99 -34.96 -5.11
N GLU A 104 -4.09 -34.65 -4.17
CA GLU A 104 -3.69 -33.30 -3.77
C GLU A 104 -2.65 -32.66 -4.70
N ALA A 105 -2.63 -33.05 -5.98
CA ALA A 105 -1.66 -32.54 -6.95
C ALA A 105 -1.70 -31.01 -7.07
N LYS A 106 -2.87 -30.40 -6.88
CA LYS A 106 -3.02 -28.96 -6.86
C LYS A 106 -2.35 -28.33 -5.63
N MET A 107 -2.60 -28.84 -4.44
CA MET A 107 -1.97 -28.36 -3.21
C MET A 107 -0.46 -28.58 -3.22
N ALA A 108 0.00 -29.72 -3.73
CA ALA A 108 1.42 -30.01 -3.96
C ALA A 108 2.06 -28.97 -4.90
N PHE A 109 1.35 -28.54 -5.94
CA PHE A 109 1.77 -27.47 -6.84
C PHE A 109 1.82 -26.09 -6.16
N LEU A 110 0.86 -25.76 -5.28
CA LEU A 110 0.91 -24.49 -4.53
C LEU A 110 2.07 -24.45 -3.53
N VAL A 111 2.31 -25.55 -2.80
CA VAL A 111 3.48 -25.71 -1.92
C VAL A 111 4.78 -25.61 -2.72
N PHE A 112 4.85 -26.24 -3.90
CA PHE A 112 5.97 -26.08 -4.82
C PHE A 112 6.24 -24.60 -5.13
N MET A 113 5.21 -23.86 -5.55
CA MET A 113 5.33 -22.46 -5.95
C MET A 113 5.76 -21.56 -4.79
N ALA A 114 5.24 -21.80 -3.58
CA ALA A 114 5.62 -21.06 -2.39
C ALA A 114 7.10 -21.26 -2.04
N ILE A 115 7.56 -22.52 -1.98
CA ILE A 115 8.96 -22.84 -1.69
C ILE A 115 9.89 -22.37 -2.81
N SER A 116 9.54 -22.53 -4.09
CA SER A 116 10.47 -22.19 -5.17
C SER A 116 10.77 -20.68 -5.24
N HIS A 117 9.89 -19.83 -4.68
CA HIS A 117 9.98 -18.38 -4.73
C HIS A 117 10.22 -17.69 -3.39
N HIS A 118 10.44 -18.41 -2.28
CA HIS A 118 10.57 -17.78 -0.95
C HIS A 118 11.70 -16.74 -0.82
N HIS A 119 12.70 -16.75 -1.71
CA HIS A 119 13.76 -15.72 -1.80
C HIS A 119 13.49 -14.56 -2.78
N GLY A 120 12.38 -14.59 -3.53
CA GLY A 120 12.12 -13.70 -4.67
C GLY A 120 10.66 -13.30 -4.83
N ASN A 121 10.29 -12.72 -5.97
CA ASN A 121 8.88 -12.44 -6.29
C ASN A 121 8.20 -13.70 -6.86
N LEU A 122 6.88 -13.78 -6.77
CA LEU A 122 6.14 -14.82 -7.48
C LEU A 122 6.26 -14.58 -9.00
N ILE A 123 6.50 -15.64 -9.74
CA ILE A 123 6.56 -15.65 -11.21
C ILE A 123 5.55 -16.66 -11.75
N SER A 124 5.23 -16.55 -13.03
CA SER A 124 4.29 -17.41 -13.72
C SER A 124 4.80 -18.86 -13.78
N PRO A 125 3.94 -19.85 -13.53
CA PRO A 125 4.33 -21.26 -13.55
C PRO A 125 5.01 -21.69 -14.87
N LEU A 126 4.51 -21.22 -16.02
CA LEU A 126 5.09 -21.54 -17.33
C LEU A 126 6.43 -20.85 -17.60
N HIS A 127 6.71 -19.71 -16.96
CA HIS A 127 8.05 -19.11 -17.00
C HIS A 127 9.06 -19.98 -16.22
N PHE A 128 8.59 -20.67 -15.16
CA PHE A 128 9.43 -21.57 -14.38
C PHE A 128 9.75 -22.88 -15.11
N PHE A 129 8.75 -23.53 -15.71
CA PHE A 129 8.87 -24.87 -16.32
C PHE A 129 9.08 -24.86 -17.85
N GLY A 130 8.90 -23.73 -18.51
CA GLY A 130 8.80 -23.67 -19.97
C GLY A 130 7.48 -24.24 -20.50
N LYS A 131 7.32 -24.24 -21.82
CA LYS A 131 6.12 -24.79 -22.50
C LYS A 131 6.19 -26.31 -22.73
N HIS A 132 7.35 -26.95 -22.58
CA HIS A 132 7.62 -28.33 -23.05
C HIS A 132 7.88 -29.32 -21.90
N ASP A 133 7.75 -30.63 -22.17
CA ASP A 133 7.83 -31.74 -21.18
C ASP A 133 9.30 -32.10 -20.92
N ILE A 134 9.66 -32.38 -19.66
CA ILE A 134 11.02 -32.76 -19.26
C ILE A 134 11.48 -34.05 -19.96
N ASN A 135 10.55 -34.93 -20.33
CA ASN A 135 10.87 -36.21 -20.97
C ASN A 135 10.72 -36.19 -22.50
N SER A 136 10.40 -35.06 -23.14
CA SER A 136 10.26 -35.00 -24.59
C SER A 136 11.64 -34.97 -25.27
N PRO A 137 12.00 -35.97 -26.10
CA PRO A 137 13.37 -36.07 -26.64
C PRO A 137 13.75 -35.04 -27.71
N ASP A 138 12.79 -34.35 -28.34
CA ASP A 138 13.03 -33.72 -29.66
C ASP A 138 12.56 -32.26 -29.85
N GLU A 139 12.18 -31.52 -28.80
CA GLU A 139 11.88 -30.08 -28.97
C GLU A 139 12.56 -29.20 -27.91
N ILE A 140 13.02 -28.02 -28.36
CA ILE A 140 13.93 -27.07 -27.70
C ILE A 140 13.52 -26.80 -26.25
N MET A 141 14.05 -27.61 -25.32
CA MET A 141 14.11 -27.26 -23.91
C MET A 141 15.02 -26.03 -23.79
N ASN A 142 14.50 -24.90 -23.31
CA ASN A 142 15.33 -23.72 -23.08
C ASN A 142 16.52 -24.10 -22.15
N ASP A 143 17.73 -23.68 -22.50
CA ASP A 143 18.99 -23.99 -21.80
C ASP A 143 18.90 -23.80 -20.28
N VAL A 144 18.11 -22.82 -19.84
CA VAL A 144 17.85 -22.52 -18.43
C VAL A 144 17.15 -23.68 -17.70
N ILE A 145 16.13 -24.30 -18.32
CA ILE A 145 15.35 -25.38 -17.71
C ILE A 145 16.19 -26.65 -17.65
N ARG A 146 16.91 -26.96 -18.73
CA ARG A 146 17.86 -28.08 -18.76
C ARG A 146 18.89 -27.96 -17.64
N THR A 147 19.50 -26.77 -17.50
CA THR A 147 20.46 -26.49 -16.43
C THR A 147 19.85 -26.68 -15.03
N ARG A 148 18.59 -26.27 -14.82
CA ARG A 148 17.89 -26.48 -13.53
C ARG A 148 17.72 -27.97 -13.21
N VAL A 149 17.30 -28.78 -14.19
CA VAL A 149 17.13 -30.23 -14.02
C VAL A 149 18.47 -30.92 -13.77
N GLU A 150 19.52 -30.59 -14.53
CA GLU A 150 20.87 -31.15 -14.34
C GLU A 150 21.44 -30.82 -12.95
N ASN A 151 21.26 -29.58 -12.48
CA ASN A 151 21.64 -29.18 -11.12
C ASN A 151 20.87 -29.99 -10.07
N LEU A 152 19.56 -30.17 -10.26
CA LEU A 152 18.73 -30.98 -9.37
C LEU A 152 19.21 -32.44 -9.32
N GLU A 153 19.47 -33.07 -10.48
CA GLU A 153 20.00 -34.44 -10.53
C GLU A 153 21.33 -34.56 -9.78
N THR A 154 22.20 -33.55 -9.92
CA THR A 154 23.50 -33.49 -9.24
C THR A 154 23.32 -33.34 -7.73
N GLN A 155 22.39 -32.50 -7.28
CA GLN A 155 22.07 -32.31 -5.87
C GLN A 155 21.45 -33.58 -5.24
N VAL A 156 20.54 -34.25 -5.95
CA VAL A 156 19.96 -35.54 -5.53
C VAL A 156 21.07 -36.57 -5.34
N LYS A 157 21.96 -36.75 -6.33
CA LYS A 157 23.12 -37.66 -6.22
C LYS A 157 24.01 -37.32 -5.03
N ASN A 158 24.20 -36.03 -4.74
CA ASN A 158 25.00 -35.59 -3.59
C ASN A 158 24.39 -35.99 -2.24
N MET A 159 23.07 -35.99 -2.12
CA MET A 159 22.37 -36.31 -0.87
C MET A 159 22.31 -37.82 -0.59
N ILE A 160 22.40 -38.69 -1.61
CA ILE A 160 22.35 -40.16 -1.45
C ILE A 160 23.37 -40.64 -0.42
N THR A 161 24.57 -40.07 -0.40
CA THR A 161 25.65 -40.44 0.52
C THR A 161 25.29 -40.24 2.00
N ASN A 162 24.40 -39.31 2.32
CA ASN A 162 23.98 -39.00 3.69
C ASN A 162 22.48 -39.25 3.93
N LYS A 163 21.83 -40.06 3.07
CA LYS A 163 20.36 -40.24 3.07
C LYS A 163 19.79 -40.67 4.42
N GLU A 164 20.51 -41.53 5.16
CA GLU A 164 20.06 -42.06 6.45
C GLU A 164 19.95 -40.95 7.49
N GLN A 165 20.98 -40.11 7.62
CA GLN A 165 20.96 -38.97 8.53
C GLN A 165 19.89 -37.94 8.14
N ILE A 166 19.75 -37.64 6.84
CA ILE A 166 18.71 -36.72 6.34
C ILE A 166 17.32 -37.27 6.68
N GLN A 167 17.10 -38.58 6.49
CA GLN A 167 15.85 -39.24 6.84
C GLN A 167 15.54 -39.15 8.33
N GLU A 168 16.54 -39.33 9.21
CA GLU A 168 16.37 -39.21 10.67
C GLU A 168 15.96 -37.79 11.08
N GLU A 169 16.64 -36.76 10.56
CA GLU A 169 16.33 -35.36 10.86
C GLU A 169 14.92 -34.98 10.36
N ILE A 170 14.55 -35.39 9.14
CA ILE A 170 13.21 -35.17 8.60
C ILE A 170 12.15 -35.92 9.41
N ALA A 171 12.36 -37.20 9.72
CA ALA A 171 11.43 -37.99 10.53
C ALA A 171 11.21 -37.35 11.92
N SER A 172 12.26 -36.81 12.53
CA SER A 172 12.20 -36.07 13.80
C SER A 172 11.28 -34.85 13.71
N ILE A 173 11.38 -34.03 12.65
CA ILE A 173 10.53 -32.84 12.44
C ILE A 173 9.05 -33.23 12.37
N PHE A 174 8.72 -34.21 11.52
CA PHE A 174 7.33 -34.65 11.31
C PHE A 174 6.76 -35.38 12.51
N THR A 175 7.55 -36.19 13.23
CA THR A 175 7.08 -36.89 14.43
C THR A 175 6.79 -35.91 15.58
N LYS A 176 7.63 -34.88 15.75
CA LYS A 176 7.42 -33.82 16.76
C LYS A 176 6.21 -32.94 16.50
N SER A 177 5.68 -32.93 15.27
CA SER A 177 4.55 -32.08 14.89
C SER A 177 3.27 -32.39 15.66
N GLY A 178 3.05 -33.65 16.05
CA GLY A 178 1.77 -34.12 16.58
C GLY A 178 0.63 -34.18 15.55
N ILE A 179 0.92 -33.89 14.28
CA ILE A 179 -0.04 -33.95 13.17
C ILE A 179 -0.22 -35.41 12.72
N ILE A 180 -1.45 -35.79 12.39
CA ILE A 180 -1.75 -37.12 11.85
C ILE A 180 -1.57 -37.10 10.32
N TRP A 181 -0.70 -37.98 9.83
CA TRP A 181 -0.33 -38.11 8.43
C TRP A 181 -0.72 -39.50 7.88
N LYS A 182 -0.89 -39.65 6.56
CA LYS A 182 -1.09 -40.98 5.94
C LYS A 182 0.13 -41.89 6.10
N LYS A 183 1.33 -41.31 6.05
CA LYS A 183 2.60 -41.92 6.46
C LYS A 183 3.24 -41.01 7.47
N ASN A 184 3.87 -41.55 8.51
CA ASN A 184 4.39 -40.75 9.63
C ASN A 184 5.32 -39.59 9.21
N TYR A 185 6.07 -39.75 8.11
CA TYR A 185 7.00 -38.78 7.54
C TYR A 185 7.32 -39.15 6.08
N PRO A 186 7.84 -38.21 5.26
CA PRO A 186 8.13 -38.49 3.86
C PRO A 186 9.41 -39.33 3.69
N SER A 187 9.42 -40.23 2.70
CA SER A 187 10.55 -41.10 2.39
C SER A 187 11.61 -40.35 1.58
N VAL A 188 12.69 -39.94 2.25
CA VAL A 188 13.87 -39.34 1.63
C VAL A 188 14.54 -40.35 0.69
N GLU A 189 14.53 -41.64 1.03
CA GLU A 189 15.10 -42.68 0.18
C GLU A 189 14.38 -42.80 -1.16
N ASN A 190 13.04 -42.91 -1.15
CA ASN A 190 12.25 -43.03 -2.38
C ASN A 190 12.38 -41.77 -3.24
N PHE A 191 12.35 -40.59 -2.59
CA PHE A 191 12.60 -39.32 -3.25
C PHE A 191 13.93 -39.33 -4.00
N LEU A 192 15.03 -39.67 -3.32
CA LEU A 192 16.37 -39.66 -3.92
C LEU A 192 16.59 -40.76 -4.97
N GLN A 193 15.83 -41.86 -4.92
CA GLN A 193 15.91 -42.97 -5.88
C GLN A 193 15.13 -42.73 -7.18
N GLY A 194 14.26 -41.73 -7.26
CA GLY A 194 13.65 -41.33 -8.54
C GLY A 194 12.28 -40.67 -8.48
N GLU A 195 11.57 -40.71 -7.35
CA GLU A 195 10.21 -40.15 -7.22
C GLU A 195 10.15 -38.64 -7.47
N TRP A 196 11.27 -37.93 -7.32
CA TRP A 196 11.38 -36.52 -7.68
C TRP A 196 11.03 -36.26 -9.16
N LYS A 197 11.34 -37.20 -10.08
CA LYS A 197 11.02 -37.06 -11.52
C LYS A 197 9.52 -37.12 -11.75
N TRP A 198 8.87 -38.11 -11.15
CA TRP A 198 7.41 -38.27 -11.23
C TRP A 198 6.71 -37.05 -10.64
N THR A 199 7.18 -36.57 -9.49
CA THR A 199 6.66 -35.38 -8.81
C THR A 199 6.72 -34.16 -9.73
N ILE A 200 7.87 -33.84 -10.34
CA ILE A 200 7.98 -32.69 -11.24
C ILE A 200 7.01 -32.80 -12.43
N ASN A 201 6.92 -33.97 -13.06
CA ASN A 201 6.01 -34.15 -14.20
C ASN A 201 4.55 -33.91 -13.79
N ARG A 202 4.18 -34.30 -12.57
CA ARG A 202 2.85 -34.02 -12.01
C ARG A 202 2.63 -32.51 -11.81
N ILE A 203 3.61 -31.80 -11.25
CA ILE A 203 3.55 -30.35 -11.02
C ILE A 203 3.47 -29.59 -12.36
N ILE A 204 4.24 -29.99 -13.37
CA ILE A 204 4.17 -29.41 -14.74
C ILE A 204 2.78 -29.61 -15.34
N LYS A 205 2.19 -30.80 -15.17
CA LYS A 205 0.84 -31.08 -15.67
C LYS A 205 -0.20 -30.17 -15.02
N VAL A 206 -0.11 -29.95 -13.71
CA VAL A 206 -0.98 -29.00 -12.99
C VAL A 206 -0.81 -27.57 -13.51
N ALA A 207 0.44 -27.11 -13.68
CA ALA A 207 0.74 -25.79 -14.22
C ALA A 207 0.12 -25.56 -15.61
N ARG A 208 0.22 -26.56 -16.51
CA ARG A 208 -0.38 -26.50 -17.85
C ARG A 208 -1.91 -26.47 -17.80
N ASN A 209 -2.51 -27.36 -17.01
CA ASN A 209 -3.95 -27.43 -16.86
C ASN A 209 -4.52 -26.12 -16.29
N LEU A 210 -3.82 -25.52 -15.31
CA LEU A 210 -4.19 -24.22 -14.75
C LEU A 210 -4.16 -23.13 -15.82
N ASN A 211 -3.07 -23.03 -16.57
CA ASN A 211 -2.95 -22.01 -17.62
C ASN A 211 -3.98 -22.18 -18.75
N GLN A 212 -4.36 -23.43 -19.06
CA GLN A 212 -5.41 -23.76 -20.03
C GLN A 212 -6.83 -23.55 -19.48
N GLY A 213 -6.99 -23.20 -18.19
CA GLY A 213 -8.29 -23.03 -17.56
C GLY A 213 -9.02 -24.35 -17.25
N PHE A 214 -8.32 -25.48 -17.21
CA PHE A 214 -8.93 -26.79 -16.91
C PHE A 214 -9.04 -27.11 -15.41
N ILE A 215 -8.54 -26.24 -14.54
CA ILE A 215 -8.66 -26.37 -13.08
C ILE A 215 -9.62 -25.27 -12.60
N HIS A 216 -10.83 -25.67 -12.20
CA HIS A 216 -11.84 -24.79 -11.63
C HIS A 216 -12.28 -25.30 -10.26
N ASP A 217 -12.15 -24.46 -9.23
CA ASP A 217 -12.62 -24.77 -7.87
C ASP A 217 -14.08 -24.34 -7.63
N GLY A 218 -14.81 -23.97 -8.69
CA GLY A 218 -16.11 -23.30 -8.57
C GLY A 218 -16.04 -21.86 -8.04
N ASN A 219 -14.89 -21.42 -7.52
CA ASN A 219 -14.58 -20.05 -7.17
C ASN A 219 -13.31 -19.56 -7.91
N GLU A 220 -13.39 -18.38 -8.52
CA GLU A 220 -12.43 -17.86 -9.50
C GLU A 220 -11.05 -17.50 -8.91
N LEU A 221 -10.96 -17.08 -7.64
CA LEU A 221 -9.68 -16.68 -6.99
C LEU A 221 -9.24 -17.58 -5.83
N ALA A 222 -9.95 -18.68 -5.56
CA ALA A 222 -9.59 -19.59 -4.46
C ALA A 222 -8.16 -20.15 -4.59
N THR A 223 -7.74 -20.55 -5.80
CA THR A 223 -6.35 -21.00 -6.07
C THR A 223 -5.33 -19.92 -5.74
N TYR A 224 -5.62 -18.70 -6.16
CA TYR A 224 -4.76 -17.53 -6.01
C TYR A 224 -4.56 -17.20 -4.53
N PHE A 225 -5.64 -17.08 -3.76
CA PHE A 225 -5.52 -16.79 -2.33
C PHE A 225 -4.91 -17.92 -1.52
N ARG A 226 -5.15 -19.21 -1.86
CA ARG A 226 -4.43 -20.32 -1.21
C ARG A 226 -2.91 -20.21 -1.41
N LEU A 227 -2.46 -19.91 -2.64
CA LEU A 227 -1.03 -19.66 -2.88
C LEU A 227 -0.53 -18.49 -2.05
N LEU A 228 -1.24 -17.35 -2.06
CA LEU A 228 -0.80 -16.18 -1.32
C LEU A 228 -0.70 -16.45 0.18
N ILE A 229 -1.63 -17.21 0.77
CA ILE A 229 -1.60 -17.56 2.19
C ILE A 229 -0.40 -18.44 2.53
N LEU A 230 -0.20 -19.55 1.81
CA LEU A 230 0.97 -20.44 1.97
C LEU A 230 2.28 -19.66 1.80
N TYR A 231 2.36 -18.88 0.72
CA TYR A 231 3.54 -18.07 0.45
C TYR A 231 3.81 -17.04 1.56
N SER A 232 2.77 -16.35 2.02
CA SER A 232 2.84 -15.37 3.10
C SER A 232 3.26 -15.98 4.44
N SER A 233 2.69 -17.15 4.80
CA SER A 233 3.03 -17.87 6.03
C SER A 233 4.47 -18.33 6.02
N LEU A 234 4.96 -18.88 4.90
CA LEU A 234 6.35 -19.30 4.77
C LEU A 234 7.31 -18.12 4.89
N LEU A 235 7.08 -17.04 4.14
CA LEU A 235 7.94 -15.85 4.14
C LEU A 235 8.09 -15.23 5.52
N ASP A 236 6.99 -15.09 6.25
CA ASP A 236 7.05 -14.49 7.57
C ASP A 236 7.64 -15.43 8.62
N SER A 237 7.35 -16.73 8.52
CA SER A 237 7.88 -17.75 9.43
C SER A 237 9.39 -17.89 9.32
N ASP A 238 9.93 -17.95 8.10
CA ASP A 238 11.37 -18.02 7.84
C ASP A 238 12.08 -16.78 8.40
N LYS A 239 11.60 -15.58 8.06
CA LYS A 239 12.20 -14.32 8.55
C LYS A 239 12.13 -14.18 10.07
N ARG A 240 11.04 -14.62 10.71
CA ARG A 240 10.90 -14.59 12.17
C ARG A 240 11.82 -15.58 12.85
N ASP A 241 11.91 -16.80 12.32
CA ASP A 241 12.78 -17.83 12.87
C ASP A 241 14.26 -17.42 12.74
N ALA A 242 14.66 -16.89 11.58
CA ALA A 242 15.99 -16.33 11.36
C ALA A 242 16.27 -15.13 12.28
N GLY A 243 15.30 -14.23 12.42
CA GLY A 243 15.37 -13.07 13.32
C GLY A 243 15.19 -13.39 14.81
N ARG A 244 14.97 -14.65 15.18
CA ARG A 244 14.66 -15.13 16.55
C ARG A 244 13.52 -14.36 17.23
N ILE A 245 12.53 -13.97 16.44
CA ILE A 245 11.34 -13.27 16.91
C ILE A 245 10.35 -14.31 17.42
N PRO A 246 9.91 -14.25 18.69
CA PRO A 246 8.91 -15.18 19.22
C PRO A 246 7.62 -15.13 18.40
N ASN A 247 7.05 -16.30 18.11
CA ASN A 247 5.80 -16.41 17.34
C ASN A 247 4.55 -16.08 18.19
N THR A 248 4.57 -16.45 19.46
CA THR A 248 3.43 -16.24 20.36
C THR A 248 3.36 -14.80 20.84
N ARG A 249 2.46 -14.01 20.26
CA ARG A 249 2.01 -12.74 20.84
C ARG A 249 0.57 -12.84 21.28
N ILE A 250 0.37 -12.54 22.55
CA ILE A 250 -0.96 -12.39 23.14
C ILE A 250 -1.69 -11.30 22.35
N ARG A 251 -2.86 -11.62 21.80
CA ARG A 251 -3.73 -10.65 21.14
C ARG A 251 -4.36 -9.76 22.22
N TYR A 252 -4.33 -8.44 22.03
CA TYR A 252 -4.83 -7.49 23.01
C TYR A 252 -6.26 -7.08 22.70
N GLU A 253 -7.12 -7.04 23.72
CA GLU A 253 -8.46 -6.51 23.57
C GLU A 253 -8.42 -4.98 23.49
N ILE A 254 -9.23 -4.42 22.60
CA ILE A 254 -9.43 -2.97 22.44
C ILE A 254 -10.95 -2.79 22.51
N PRO A 255 -11.48 -2.27 23.63
CA PRO A 255 -12.91 -2.16 23.80
C PRO A 255 -13.45 -0.98 22.99
N ALA A 256 -14.63 -1.11 22.39
CA ALA A 256 -15.21 -0.07 21.55
C ALA A 256 -15.62 1.20 22.31
N ASN A 257 -15.72 1.12 23.65
CA ASN A 257 -16.05 2.26 24.50
C ASN A 257 -14.96 3.36 24.52
N VAL A 258 -13.71 3.05 24.16
CA VAL A 258 -12.63 4.05 24.03
C VAL A 258 -13.01 5.18 23.08
N VAL A 259 -13.81 4.88 22.06
CA VAL A 259 -14.30 5.88 21.09
C VAL A 259 -15.47 6.69 21.66
N THR A 260 -16.31 6.08 22.49
CA THR A 260 -17.52 6.71 23.03
C THR A 260 -17.16 7.86 23.97
N SER A 261 -16.16 7.66 24.82
CA SER A 261 -15.62 8.70 25.70
C SER A 261 -15.15 9.92 24.90
N ARG A 262 -14.38 9.70 23.84
CA ARG A 262 -13.84 10.79 23.00
C ARG A 262 -14.92 11.56 22.24
N ILE A 263 -15.95 10.87 21.74
CA ILE A 263 -17.07 11.52 21.05
C ILE A 263 -17.90 12.37 22.03
N SER A 264 -18.05 11.92 23.28
CA SER A 264 -18.74 12.70 24.32
C SER A 264 -17.99 14.00 24.63
N GLU A 265 -16.66 13.97 24.74
CA GLU A 265 -15.82 15.16 24.93
C GLU A 265 -15.92 16.14 23.74
N LEU A 266 -15.85 15.63 22.51
CA LEU A 266 -15.95 16.44 21.29
C LEU A 266 -17.34 17.05 21.09
N SER A 267 -18.37 16.42 21.63
CA SER A 267 -19.73 16.97 21.67
C SER A 267 -19.85 18.08 22.73
N SER A 268 -19.03 18.01 23.78
CA SER A 268 -19.02 18.92 24.93
C SER A 268 -18.17 20.19 24.74
N SER A 269 -17.19 20.18 23.84
CA SER A 269 -16.25 21.30 23.58
C SER A 269 -16.91 22.54 22.97
N SER A 270 -16.37 23.75 23.15
CA SER A 270 -16.90 24.98 22.53
C SER A 270 -16.79 24.94 20.98
N GLY A 271 -17.92 24.99 20.27
CA GLY A 271 -17.97 24.90 18.79
C GLY A 271 -19.38 25.00 18.20
N ASN A 272 -19.49 25.07 16.86
CA ASN A 272 -20.75 25.24 16.11
C ASN A 272 -21.78 24.13 16.42
N TYR A 273 -22.97 24.53 16.91
CA TYR A 273 -24.05 23.63 17.34
C TYR A 273 -24.51 22.67 16.24
N ALA A 274 -24.64 23.14 14.99
CA ALA A 274 -25.12 22.31 13.89
C ALA A 274 -24.14 21.17 13.55
N LEU A 275 -22.83 21.46 13.57
CA LEU A 275 -21.79 20.46 13.33
C LEU A 275 -21.72 19.41 14.46
N LYS A 276 -21.94 19.84 15.72
CA LYS A 276 -22.04 18.93 16.86
C LYS A 276 -23.22 17.97 16.72
N GLN A 277 -24.38 18.49 16.33
CA GLN A 277 -25.58 17.68 16.13
C GLN A 277 -25.38 16.66 15.01
N LEU A 278 -24.76 17.05 13.89
CA LEU A 278 -24.41 16.13 12.81
C LEU A 278 -23.46 15.01 13.28
N ARG A 279 -22.42 15.34 14.05
CA ARG A 279 -21.49 14.35 14.62
C ARG A 279 -22.20 13.37 15.55
N HIS A 280 -23.07 13.88 16.43
CA HIS A 280 -23.85 13.06 17.36
C HIS A 280 -24.81 12.12 16.62
N ASN A 281 -25.56 12.65 15.64
CA ASN A 281 -26.51 11.88 14.85
C ASN A 281 -25.80 10.78 14.04
N LEU A 282 -24.66 11.09 13.42
CA LEU A 282 -23.87 10.11 12.67
C LEU A 282 -23.44 8.96 13.59
N PHE A 283 -22.89 9.30 14.75
CA PHE A 283 -22.43 8.29 15.71
C PHE A 283 -23.58 7.42 16.21
N HIS A 284 -24.73 8.01 16.56
CA HIS A 284 -25.90 7.26 17.01
C HIS A 284 -26.38 6.28 15.93
N GLN A 285 -26.50 6.75 14.69
CA GLN A 285 -26.93 5.92 13.56
C GLN A 285 -25.96 4.77 13.27
N VAL A 286 -24.65 5.06 13.23
CA VAL A 286 -23.61 4.04 13.06
C VAL A 286 -23.65 3.04 14.22
N SER A 287 -23.84 3.51 15.45
CA SER A 287 -23.92 2.65 16.63
C SER A 287 -25.10 1.68 16.57
N GLU A 288 -26.28 2.18 16.22
CA GLU A 288 -27.49 1.38 16.08
C GLU A 288 -27.33 0.34 14.94
N ASN A 289 -26.89 0.77 13.76
CA ASN A 289 -26.75 -0.08 12.59
C ASN A 289 -25.70 -1.19 12.80
N VAL A 290 -24.53 -0.85 13.36
CA VAL A 290 -23.43 -1.80 13.58
C VAL A 290 -23.76 -2.83 14.66
N ASN A 291 -24.65 -2.53 15.61
CA ASN A 291 -25.11 -3.51 16.58
C ASN A 291 -26.10 -4.52 15.98
N ASN A 292 -26.83 -4.14 14.93
CA ASN A 292 -27.92 -4.93 14.35
C ASN A 292 -27.56 -5.67 13.05
N ILE A 293 -26.44 -5.32 12.41
CA ILE A 293 -25.96 -5.99 11.19
C ILE A 293 -25.80 -7.50 11.38
N ASP A 294 -26.21 -8.27 10.38
CA ASP A 294 -25.84 -9.68 10.21
C ASP A 294 -24.36 -9.81 9.84
N LEU A 295 -23.62 -10.59 10.63
CA LEU A 295 -22.18 -10.83 10.44
C LEU A 295 -21.88 -11.59 9.14
N GLY A 296 -22.86 -12.17 8.45
CA GLY A 296 -22.68 -12.70 7.09
C GLY A 296 -22.44 -11.61 6.03
N HIS A 297 -22.71 -10.34 6.33
CA HIS A 297 -22.45 -9.24 5.41
C HIS A 297 -21.09 -8.60 5.70
N HIS A 298 -20.19 -8.76 4.73
CA HIS A 298 -18.78 -8.38 4.93
C HIS A 298 -18.44 -7.01 4.33
N ILE A 299 -19.30 -6.39 3.53
CA ILE A 299 -19.01 -5.11 2.87
C ILE A 299 -19.99 -4.04 3.37
N LEU A 300 -19.46 -3.06 4.09
CA LEU A 300 -20.19 -1.97 4.73
C LEU A 300 -19.77 -0.64 4.13
N THR A 301 -20.68 0.32 4.12
CA THR A 301 -20.41 1.69 3.69
C THR A 301 -20.86 2.67 4.77
N LEU A 302 -20.00 3.64 5.09
CA LEU A 302 -20.32 4.76 5.95
C LEU A 302 -20.25 6.04 5.11
N THR A 303 -21.41 6.44 4.60
CA THR A 303 -21.58 7.67 3.84
C THR A 303 -21.90 8.81 4.79
N ALA A 304 -21.03 9.83 4.84
CA ALA A 304 -21.32 11.06 5.57
C ALA A 304 -20.53 12.27 5.01
N PRO A 305 -21.08 13.49 5.09
CA PRO A 305 -20.39 14.70 4.65
C PRO A 305 -19.03 14.91 5.32
N THR A 306 -18.12 15.61 4.66
CA THR A 306 -16.80 15.92 5.22
C THR A 306 -16.91 16.76 6.50
N GLY A 307 -16.12 16.43 7.53
CA GLY A 307 -16.13 17.12 8.82
C GLY A 307 -17.12 16.59 9.87
N THR A 308 -17.95 15.60 9.52
CA THR A 308 -18.95 14.96 10.42
C THR A 308 -18.37 13.90 11.36
N GLY A 309 -17.06 13.66 11.35
CA GLY A 309 -16.42 12.70 12.26
C GLY A 309 -16.41 11.25 11.76
N LYS A 310 -16.33 11.04 10.43
CA LYS A 310 -16.23 9.72 9.77
C LYS A 310 -15.19 8.81 10.41
N THR A 311 -13.96 9.30 10.61
CA THR A 311 -12.85 8.51 11.18
C THR A 311 -13.18 7.90 12.54
N LEU A 312 -13.76 8.69 13.46
CA LEU A 312 -14.14 8.19 14.79
C LEU A 312 -15.30 7.19 14.70
N SER A 313 -16.31 7.50 13.89
CA SER A 313 -17.47 6.61 13.72
C SER A 313 -17.08 5.28 13.07
N ALA A 314 -16.14 5.31 12.11
CA ALA A 314 -15.56 4.14 11.48
C ALA A 314 -14.78 3.27 12.47
N MET A 315 -13.95 3.90 13.31
CA MET A 315 -13.21 3.19 14.36
C MET A 315 -14.15 2.55 15.38
N TYR A 316 -15.22 3.25 15.79
CA TYR A 316 -16.25 2.64 16.64
C TYR A 316 -16.89 1.42 15.96
N ALA A 317 -17.29 1.57 14.68
CA ALA A 317 -17.90 0.49 13.92
C ALA A 317 -16.98 -0.74 13.84
N ALA A 318 -15.71 -0.53 13.51
CA ALA A 318 -14.72 -1.59 13.43
C ALA A 318 -14.47 -2.27 14.79
N LEU A 319 -14.36 -1.51 15.88
CA LEU A 319 -14.18 -2.08 17.23
C LEU A 319 -15.42 -2.85 17.70
N ARG A 320 -16.62 -2.36 17.40
CA ARG A 320 -17.87 -3.10 17.71
C ARG A 320 -17.99 -4.38 16.89
N LEU A 321 -17.70 -4.34 15.60
CA LEU A 321 -17.66 -5.56 14.78
C LEU A 321 -16.64 -6.55 15.31
N ARG A 322 -15.44 -6.09 15.68
CA ARG A 322 -14.39 -6.91 16.29
C ARG A 322 -14.88 -7.63 17.54
N GLU A 323 -15.55 -6.93 18.46
CA GLU A 323 -16.15 -7.54 19.66
C GLU A 323 -17.21 -8.59 19.31
N ARG A 324 -18.07 -8.31 18.33
CA ARG A 324 -19.15 -9.22 17.90
C ARG A 324 -18.59 -10.47 17.20
N ILE A 325 -17.57 -10.32 16.35
CA ILE A 325 -16.86 -11.41 15.69
C ILE A 325 -16.14 -12.26 16.73
N ALA A 326 -15.45 -11.64 17.70
CA ALA A 326 -14.79 -12.38 18.78
C ALA A 326 -15.77 -13.22 19.61
N LYS A 327 -16.95 -12.69 19.93
CA LYS A 327 -17.99 -13.42 20.66
C LYS A 327 -18.63 -14.55 19.85
N SER A 328 -18.82 -14.37 18.55
CA SER A 328 -19.50 -15.35 17.69
C SER A 328 -18.58 -16.44 17.13
N MET A 329 -17.35 -16.08 16.78
CA MET A 329 -16.38 -16.95 16.11
C MET A 329 -15.21 -17.36 17.01
N GLY A 330 -15.09 -16.81 18.23
CA GLY A 330 -13.99 -17.10 19.15
C GLY A 330 -12.64 -16.53 18.71
N LYS A 331 -12.64 -15.57 17.76
CA LYS A 331 -11.43 -15.02 17.15
C LYS A 331 -11.41 -13.49 17.14
N THR A 332 -10.27 -12.93 17.50
CA THR A 332 -10.08 -11.48 17.52
C THR A 332 -9.51 -10.97 16.21
N SER A 333 -10.30 -10.20 15.46
CA SER A 333 -9.88 -9.56 14.20
C SER A 333 -8.90 -8.41 14.44
N ARG A 334 -7.95 -8.22 13.53
CA ARG A 334 -7.15 -6.98 13.44
C ARG A 334 -7.97 -5.89 12.74
N ILE A 335 -7.64 -4.63 12.98
CA ILE A 335 -8.22 -3.49 12.25
C ILE A 335 -7.14 -2.89 11.34
N ILE A 336 -7.42 -2.76 10.05
CA ILE A 336 -6.49 -2.19 9.07
C ILE A 336 -7.15 -0.94 8.48
N TYR A 337 -6.65 0.25 8.82
CA TYR A 337 -7.10 1.52 8.31
C TYR A 337 -6.24 1.94 7.10
N CYS A 338 -6.81 1.89 5.90
CA CYS A 338 -6.13 2.17 4.64
C CYS A 338 -6.51 3.55 4.11
N LEU A 339 -5.50 4.34 3.77
CA LEU A 339 -5.61 5.70 3.26
C LEU A 339 -5.10 5.82 1.82
N PRO A 340 -5.63 6.77 1.03
CA PRO A 340 -5.22 6.95 -0.35
C PRO A 340 -3.86 7.66 -0.47
N TYR A 341 -3.59 8.61 0.43
CA TYR A 341 -2.39 9.44 0.40
C TYR A 341 -1.60 9.34 1.70
N THR A 342 -0.27 9.36 1.57
CA THR A 342 0.65 9.33 2.72
C THR A 342 0.53 10.57 3.60
N SER A 343 0.13 11.71 3.04
CA SER A 343 0.01 12.99 3.76
C SER A 343 -1.05 12.99 4.88
N ILE A 344 -2.08 12.13 4.79
CA ILE A 344 -3.14 12.05 5.81
C ILE A 344 -2.84 10.99 6.88
N ILE A 345 -1.84 10.13 6.64
CA ILE A 345 -1.56 9.00 7.52
C ILE A 345 -1.17 9.48 8.91
N ASP A 346 -0.26 10.46 9.02
CA ASP A 346 0.19 10.96 10.32
C ASP A 346 -0.96 11.56 11.11
N GLN A 347 -1.85 12.32 10.45
CA GLN A 347 -3.02 12.89 11.10
C GLN A 347 -3.96 11.81 11.64
N ASN A 348 -4.33 10.83 10.81
CA ASN A 348 -5.22 9.75 11.22
C ASN A 348 -4.58 8.83 12.26
N TYR A 349 -3.27 8.60 12.17
CA TYR A 349 -2.50 7.88 13.17
C TYR A 349 -2.62 8.56 14.53
N THR A 350 -2.35 9.86 14.63
CA THR A 350 -2.46 10.61 15.89
C THR A 350 -3.88 10.61 16.45
N VAL A 351 -4.91 10.67 15.58
CA VAL A 351 -6.31 10.56 16.02
C VAL A 351 -6.56 9.19 16.66
N ILE A 352 -6.10 8.10 16.04
CA ILE A 352 -6.28 6.74 16.55
C ILE A 352 -5.43 6.51 17.81
N GLU A 353 -4.19 6.99 17.85
CA GLU A 353 -3.31 6.94 19.02
C GLU A 353 -3.97 7.61 20.23
N GLY A 354 -4.57 8.78 20.04
CA GLY A 354 -5.34 9.47 21.07
C GLY A 354 -6.51 8.65 21.63
N LEU A 355 -7.14 7.77 20.83
CA LEU A 355 -8.19 6.87 21.31
C LEU A 355 -7.63 5.73 22.16
N LEU A 356 -6.43 5.27 21.85
CA LEU A 356 -5.81 4.10 22.50
C LEU A 356 -5.04 4.49 23.77
N THR A 357 -4.72 5.79 23.94
CA THR A 357 -3.96 6.31 25.09
C THR A 357 -4.65 6.06 26.44
N ASP A 358 -5.98 5.94 26.43
CA ASP A 358 -6.79 5.65 27.62
C ASP A 358 -6.70 4.18 28.07
N ILE A 359 -6.13 3.30 27.25
CA ILE A 359 -5.90 1.90 27.60
C ILE A 359 -4.66 1.82 28.50
N PRO A 360 -4.76 1.25 29.73
CA PRO A 360 -3.66 1.25 30.69
C PRO A 360 -2.33 0.71 30.14
N ASP A 361 -2.40 -0.38 29.38
CA ASP A 361 -1.22 -1.06 28.84
C ASP A 361 -0.67 -0.41 27.56
N PHE A 362 -1.41 0.52 26.94
CA PHE A 362 -0.96 1.18 25.71
C PHE A 362 0.33 1.96 25.92
N LYS A 363 0.47 2.63 27.07
CA LYS A 363 1.68 3.41 27.40
C LYS A 363 2.92 2.53 27.64
N ILE A 364 2.71 1.24 27.92
CA ILE A 364 3.79 0.28 28.19
C ILE A 364 4.24 -0.39 26.89
N THR A 365 3.28 -0.78 26.04
CA THR A 365 3.58 -1.47 24.77
C THR A 365 2.79 -0.91 23.59
N PRO A 366 2.99 0.36 23.19
CA PRO A 366 2.16 1.02 22.18
C PRO A 366 2.26 0.33 20.81
N ALA A 367 3.43 -0.21 20.50
CA ALA A 367 3.73 -0.85 19.23
C ALA A 367 2.94 -2.15 19.00
N ARG A 368 2.36 -2.74 20.06
CA ARG A 368 1.46 -3.90 19.97
C ARG A 368 0.03 -3.50 19.61
N TYR A 369 -0.38 -2.30 19.99
CA TYR A 369 -1.74 -1.82 19.75
C TYR A 369 -1.86 -1.11 18.41
N LEU A 370 -0.90 -0.24 18.08
CA LEU A 370 -0.99 0.63 16.92
C LEU A 370 0.30 0.58 16.10
N LEU A 371 0.15 0.51 14.78
CA LEU A 371 1.25 0.52 13.84
C LEU A 371 0.98 1.50 12.70
N LYS A 372 1.99 2.29 12.35
CA LYS A 372 2.02 3.08 11.10
C LYS A 372 2.91 2.39 10.08
N HIS A 373 2.41 2.13 8.87
CA HIS A 373 3.23 1.58 7.79
C HIS A 373 2.93 2.24 6.43
N HIS A 374 3.85 3.11 6.00
CA HIS A 374 3.99 3.61 4.63
C HIS A 374 5.48 3.72 4.27
N HIS A 375 5.80 3.99 3.00
CA HIS A 375 7.20 3.99 2.51
C HIS A 375 8.10 5.07 3.15
N LEU A 376 7.50 6.07 3.82
CA LEU A 376 8.19 7.16 4.54
C LEU A 376 8.15 7.02 6.07
N SER A 377 7.43 6.05 6.63
CA SER A 377 7.33 5.94 8.10
C SER A 377 8.69 5.64 8.68
N ASP A 378 9.13 6.29 9.74
CA ASP A 378 10.29 5.81 10.50
C ASP A 378 9.99 4.47 11.18
N VAL A 379 11.04 3.82 11.70
CA VAL A 379 10.83 2.75 12.68
C VAL A 379 10.27 3.44 13.92
N ASP A 380 9.00 3.14 14.23
CA ASP A 380 8.27 3.74 15.33
C ASP A 380 9.07 3.65 16.65
N THR A 381 9.20 4.79 17.35
CA THR A 381 9.94 4.89 18.61
C THR A 381 9.34 3.98 19.69
N GLY A 382 8.05 3.62 19.56
CA GLY A 382 7.40 2.67 20.45
C GLY A 382 8.11 1.31 20.52
N PHE A 383 8.64 0.79 19.41
CA PHE A 383 9.40 -0.46 19.43
C PHE A 383 10.76 -0.28 20.11
N THR A 384 11.44 0.85 19.90
CA THR A 384 12.75 1.11 20.50
C THR A 384 12.66 1.37 22.01
N ASP A 385 11.58 2.01 22.46
CA ASP A 385 11.31 2.26 23.88
C ASP A 385 10.97 0.97 24.64
N GLU A 386 10.41 -0.03 23.95
CA GLU A 386 10.24 -1.41 24.43
C GLU A 386 11.57 -2.20 24.46
N GLY A 387 12.70 -1.60 24.07
CA GLY A 387 14.01 -2.24 23.99
C GLY A 387 14.16 -3.25 22.84
N ILE A 388 13.28 -3.18 21.84
CA ILE A 388 13.30 -4.10 20.69
C ILE A 388 14.36 -3.64 19.67
N PRO A 389 15.28 -4.52 19.23
CA PRO A 389 16.23 -4.20 18.17
C PRO A 389 15.55 -3.72 16.88
N VAL A 390 16.16 -2.76 16.18
CA VAL A 390 15.59 -2.12 14.98
C VAL A 390 15.23 -3.16 13.90
N GLU A 391 16.05 -4.18 13.74
CA GLU A 391 15.85 -5.27 12.77
C GLU A 391 14.61 -6.10 13.10
N MET A 392 14.38 -6.37 14.39
CA MET A 392 13.17 -7.03 14.86
C MET A 392 11.96 -6.11 14.66
N ALA A 393 12.05 -4.83 15.05
CA ALA A 393 10.99 -3.85 14.85
C ALA A 393 10.53 -3.77 13.38
N LEU A 394 11.47 -3.67 12.43
CA LEU A 394 11.17 -3.70 11.00
C LEU A 394 10.42 -4.95 10.57
N SER A 395 10.86 -6.11 11.07
CA SER A 395 10.23 -7.39 10.74
C SER A 395 8.76 -7.43 11.20
N LEU A 396 8.46 -6.83 12.36
CA LEU A 396 7.11 -6.71 12.92
C LEU A 396 6.25 -5.71 12.13
N ILE A 397 6.83 -4.57 11.72
CA ILE A 397 6.19 -3.55 10.88
C ILE A 397 5.85 -4.14 9.51
N GLU A 398 6.78 -4.84 8.86
CA GLU A 398 6.60 -5.43 7.53
C GLU A 398 5.54 -6.53 7.52
N SER A 399 5.39 -7.23 8.64
CA SER A 399 4.43 -8.32 8.77
C SER A 399 3.06 -7.88 9.29
N TRP A 400 2.87 -6.62 9.73
CA TRP A 400 1.63 -6.08 10.32
C TRP A 400 1.22 -6.75 11.64
N ASP A 401 2.11 -6.72 12.63
CA ASP A 401 1.93 -7.50 13.86
C ASP A 401 1.09 -6.84 14.98
N SER A 402 0.58 -5.63 14.76
CA SER A 402 -0.19 -4.86 15.76
C SER A 402 -1.70 -5.08 15.63
N GLU A 403 -2.47 -4.71 16.64
CA GLU A 403 -3.94 -4.87 16.62
C GLU A 403 -4.64 -3.89 15.65
N VAL A 404 -4.12 -2.67 15.54
CA VAL A 404 -4.56 -1.64 14.60
C VAL A 404 -3.39 -1.22 13.71
N ILE A 405 -3.58 -1.27 12.39
CA ILE A 405 -2.58 -0.87 11.40
C ILE A 405 -3.12 0.30 10.60
N VAL A 406 -2.38 1.41 10.52
CA VAL A 406 -2.67 2.55 9.63
C VAL A 406 -1.69 2.52 8.46
N THR A 407 -2.23 2.42 7.24
CA THR A 407 -1.43 2.16 6.03
C THR A 407 -2.02 2.80 4.77
N THR A 408 -1.44 2.50 3.60
CA THR A 408 -1.87 3.04 2.30
C THR A 408 -2.63 2.02 1.45
N PHE A 409 -3.36 2.51 0.45
CA PHE A 409 -3.89 1.70 -0.65
C PHE A 409 -2.80 0.93 -1.40
N VAL A 410 -1.62 1.53 -1.60
CA VAL A 410 -0.46 0.81 -2.17
C VAL A 410 -0.15 -0.43 -1.33
N GLN A 411 -0.02 -0.31 -0.01
CA GLN A 411 0.30 -1.46 0.83
C GLN A 411 -0.82 -2.52 0.82
N MET A 412 -2.09 -2.09 0.77
CA MET A 412 -3.24 -2.99 0.76
C MET A 412 -3.37 -3.75 -0.57
N PHE A 413 -3.55 -3.05 -1.68
CA PHE A 413 -3.87 -3.67 -2.97
C PHE A 413 -2.67 -4.36 -3.62
N GLU A 414 -1.45 -3.87 -3.42
CA GLU A 414 -0.25 -4.61 -3.86
C GLU A 414 -0.04 -5.92 -3.08
N SER A 415 -0.60 -6.03 -1.88
CA SER A 415 -0.59 -7.28 -1.12
C SER A 415 -1.71 -8.23 -1.57
N LEU A 416 -2.86 -7.71 -2.00
CA LEU A 416 -3.99 -8.54 -2.46
C LEU A 416 -3.91 -8.95 -3.93
N ILE A 417 -3.24 -8.16 -4.78
CA ILE A 417 -3.21 -8.37 -6.23
C ILE A 417 -1.77 -8.62 -6.71
N GLY A 418 -0.78 -7.86 -6.26
CA GLY A 418 0.59 -7.90 -6.80
C GLY A 418 1.36 -9.21 -6.59
N ASN A 419 2.60 -9.28 -7.11
CA ASN A 419 3.46 -10.46 -7.03
C ASN A 419 4.71 -10.30 -6.14
N ARG A 420 4.90 -9.10 -5.58
CA ARG A 420 6.15 -8.69 -4.94
C ARG A 420 6.26 -9.24 -3.52
N ASN A 421 7.36 -9.94 -3.22
CA ASN A 421 7.63 -10.59 -1.93
C ASN A 421 7.36 -9.69 -0.72
N LYS A 422 7.87 -8.45 -0.78
CA LYS A 422 7.76 -7.45 0.29
C LYS A 422 6.31 -7.13 0.65
N PHE A 423 5.40 -7.15 -0.32
CA PHE A 423 3.98 -6.91 -0.07
C PHE A 423 3.29 -8.19 0.39
N LEU A 424 3.54 -9.30 -0.28
CA LEU A 424 2.88 -10.59 -0.01
C LEU A 424 3.16 -11.17 1.38
N ARG A 425 4.29 -10.83 2.01
CA ARG A 425 4.67 -11.28 3.37
C ARG A 425 3.58 -11.06 4.44
N LYS A 426 2.68 -10.10 4.29
CA LYS A 426 1.66 -9.76 5.30
C LYS A 426 0.25 -10.28 5.03
N VAL A 427 0.01 -10.90 3.88
CA VAL A 427 -1.33 -11.37 3.44
C VAL A 427 -1.98 -12.31 4.46
N HIS A 428 -1.20 -13.18 5.11
CA HIS A 428 -1.72 -14.05 6.17
C HIS A 428 -2.30 -13.26 7.37
N ARG A 429 -1.95 -11.98 7.56
CA ARG A 429 -2.56 -11.12 8.60
C ARG A 429 -3.71 -10.26 8.12
N ILE A 430 -3.90 -10.17 6.80
CA ILE A 430 -5.09 -9.55 6.20
C ILE A 430 -6.30 -10.47 6.38
N SER A 431 -6.09 -11.78 6.38
CA SER A 431 -7.14 -12.76 6.67
C SER A 431 -7.79 -12.52 8.04
N ASN A 432 -9.13 -12.66 8.10
CA ASN A 432 -9.95 -12.39 9.29
C ASN A 432 -9.83 -10.96 9.86
N SER A 433 -9.41 -9.98 9.05
CA SER A 433 -9.30 -8.58 9.49
C SER A 433 -10.54 -7.75 9.13
N ILE A 434 -10.70 -6.64 9.85
CA ILE A 434 -11.66 -5.59 9.55
C ILE A 434 -10.88 -4.44 8.92
N ILE A 435 -11.19 -4.11 7.68
CA ILE A 435 -10.43 -3.21 6.82
C ILE A 435 -11.28 -1.97 6.56
N ILE A 436 -10.79 -0.81 6.96
CA ILE A 436 -11.40 0.48 6.68
C ILE A 436 -10.73 1.05 5.43
N LEU A 437 -11.48 1.31 4.37
CA LEU A 437 -10.99 1.91 3.13
C LEU A 437 -11.52 3.34 3.03
N ASP A 438 -10.66 4.33 3.28
CA ASP A 438 -11.05 5.74 3.32
C ASP A 438 -10.91 6.41 1.96
N GLU A 439 -11.99 6.99 1.44
CA GLU A 439 -12.07 7.61 0.11
C GLU A 439 -11.58 6.67 -1.02
N ILE A 440 -12.02 5.40 -1.00
CA ILE A 440 -11.64 4.36 -1.98
C ILE A 440 -11.80 4.79 -3.45
N GLN A 441 -12.73 5.71 -3.72
CA GLN A 441 -12.96 6.27 -5.05
C GLN A 441 -11.81 7.14 -5.56
N SER A 442 -10.78 7.43 -4.76
CA SER A 442 -9.55 8.09 -5.22
C SER A 442 -8.67 7.17 -6.09
N LEU A 443 -8.93 5.87 -6.10
CA LEU A 443 -8.25 4.92 -6.98
C LEU A 443 -8.65 5.18 -8.42
N ASN A 444 -7.73 4.95 -9.36
CA ASN A 444 -8.07 5.06 -10.78
C ASN A 444 -9.29 4.19 -11.07
N VAL A 445 -10.30 4.80 -11.71
CA VAL A 445 -11.56 4.17 -12.11
C VAL A 445 -11.33 2.91 -12.93
N GLU A 446 -10.25 2.89 -13.71
CA GLU A 446 -9.85 1.75 -14.52
C GLU A 446 -9.66 0.48 -13.68
N PHE A 447 -9.27 0.60 -12.40
CA PHE A 447 -9.11 -0.55 -11.50
C PHE A 447 -10.34 -0.89 -10.68
N TRP A 448 -11.42 -0.09 -10.72
CA TRP A 448 -12.58 -0.31 -9.86
C TRP A 448 -13.23 -1.69 -10.03
N PRO A 449 -13.41 -2.24 -11.25
CA PRO A 449 -13.99 -3.56 -11.42
C PRO A 449 -13.14 -4.67 -10.79
N VAL A 450 -11.83 -4.69 -11.06
CA VAL A 450 -10.92 -5.69 -10.49
C VAL A 450 -10.79 -5.54 -8.97
N ILE A 451 -10.80 -4.31 -8.44
CA ILE A 451 -10.81 -4.05 -7.01
C ILE A 451 -12.09 -4.57 -6.37
N ALA A 452 -13.26 -4.25 -6.93
CA ALA A 452 -14.54 -4.69 -6.40
C ALA A 452 -14.60 -6.21 -6.30
N GLU A 453 -14.24 -6.91 -7.38
CA GLU A 453 -14.25 -8.37 -7.42
C GLU A 453 -13.20 -8.97 -6.48
N THR A 454 -11.99 -8.43 -6.43
CA THR A 454 -10.95 -8.88 -5.50
C THR A 454 -11.40 -8.75 -4.05
N LEU A 455 -12.07 -7.64 -3.67
CA LEU A 455 -12.57 -7.43 -2.32
C LEU A 455 -13.75 -8.36 -1.99
N LYS A 456 -14.63 -8.67 -2.95
CA LYS A 456 -15.68 -9.70 -2.78
C LYS A 456 -15.07 -11.08 -2.54
N GLN A 457 -14.09 -11.46 -3.35
CA GLN A 457 -13.38 -12.73 -3.20
C GLN A 457 -12.61 -12.79 -1.87
N ALA A 458 -11.94 -11.70 -1.46
CA ALA A 458 -11.31 -11.61 -0.15
C ALA A 458 -12.31 -11.67 1.00
N SER A 459 -13.50 -11.06 0.85
CA SER A 459 -14.57 -11.15 1.84
C SER A 459 -15.00 -12.60 2.07
N ASN A 460 -15.19 -13.35 0.99
CA ASN A 460 -15.68 -14.73 1.03
C ASN A 460 -14.60 -15.75 1.41
N LEU A 461 -13.39 -15.60 0.88
CA LEU A 461 -12.32 -16.60 0.99
C LEU A 461 -11.35 -16.33 2.13
N LEU A 462 -11.13 -15.06 2.48
CA LEU A 462 -10.22 -14.65 3.55
C LEU A 462 -10.96 -14.17 4.80
N ASN A 463 -12.31 -14.20 4.79
CA ASN A 463 -13.16 -13.72 5.88
C ASN A 463 -12.85 -12.27 6.29
N CYS A 464 -12.57 -11.42 5.29
CA CYS A 464 -12.31 -10.00 5.51
C CYS A 464 -13.62 -9.22 5.60
N TYR A 465 -13.71 -8.29 6.55
CA TYR A 465 -14.78 -7.29 6.62
C TYR A 465 -14.27 -5.96 6.11
N PHE A 466 -15.04 -5.26 5.28
CA PHE A 466 -14.69 -3.96 4.69
C PHE A 466 -15.65 -2.88 5.16
N ILE A 467 -15.12 -1.73 5.57
CA ILE A 467 -15.87 -0.51 5.87
C ILE A 467 -15.39 0.59 4.92
N LEU A 468 -16.20 0.93 3.93
CA LEU A 468 -15.92 1.97 2.96
C LEU A 468 -16.31 3.33 3.54
N LEU A 469 -15.35 4.22 3.77
CA LEU A 469 -15.63 5.59 4.20
C LEU A 469 -15.66 6.51 3.01
N THR A 470 -16.74 7.27 2.89
CA THR A 470 -16.92 8.14 1.73
C THR A 470 -17.77 9.35 2.06
N ALA A 471 -17.55 10.44 1.33
CA ALA A 471 -18.49 11.55 1.30
C ALA A 471 -19.74 11.22 0.45
N THR A 472 -19.58 10.36 -0.56
CA THR A 472 -20.63 9.99 -1.53
C THR A 472 -20.60 8.50 -1.83
N GLN A 473 -21.75 7.86 -2.01
CA GLN A 473 -21.75 6.41 -2.21
C GLN A 473 -20.91 6.02 -3.44
N PRO A 474 -19.79 5.29 -3.27
CA PRO A 474 -18.97 4.88 -4.40
C PRO A 474 -19.74 3.86 -5.22
N LEU A 475 -19.63 3.96 -6.55
CA LEU A 475 -20.25 3.02 -7.49
C LEU A 475 -19.41 1.76 -7.72
N ILE A 476 -18.33 1.59 -6.96
CA ILE A 476 -17.44 0.41 -7.01
C ILE A 476 -18.24 -0.87 -6.74
N PHE A 477 -19.16 -0.82 -5.77
CA PHE A 477 -20.01 -1.94 -5.40
C PHE A 477 -21.46 -1.67 -5.77
N ARG A 478 -22.16 -2.71 -6.24
CA ARG A 478 -23.60 -2.63 -6.48
C ARG A 478 -24.33 -2.49 -5.14
N PRO A 479 -25.53 -1.88 -5.11
CA PRO A 479 -26.29 -1.70 -3.87
C PRO A 479 -26.53 -3.00 -3.09
N GLU A 480 -26.76 -4.11 -3.78
CA GLU A 480 -26.96 -5.44 -3.20
C GLU A 480 -25.71 -6.03 -2.54
N ASP A 481 -24.52 -5.56 -2.92
CA ASP A 481 -23.25 -6.07 -2.40
C ASP A 481 -22.86 -5.40 -1.07
N LYS A 482 -23.56 -4.33 -0.63
CA LYS A 482 -23.14 -3.48 0.48
C LYS A 482 -24.27 -3.10 1.42
N ILE A 483 -23.93 -2.91 2.70
CA ILE A 483 -24.85 -2.35 3.71
C ILE A 483 -24.41 -0.94 4.09
N GLU A 484 -25.32 0.03 3.98
CA GLU A 484 -25.09 1.39 4.50
C GLU A 484 -25.28 1.41 6.03
N ILE A 485 -24.27 1.89 6.74
CA ILE A 485 -24.29 2.08 8.20
C ILE A 485 -24.26 3.55 8.62
N GLY A 486 -23.94 4.47 7.70
CA GLY A 486 -23.95 5.92 7.90
C GLY A 486 -25.29 6.56 7.52
N PHE A 487 -25.26 7.83 7.08
CA PHE A 487 -26.46 8.59 6.69
C PHE A 487 -27.05 8.16 5.34
N GLY A 488 -26.25 7.53 4.47
CA GLY A 488 -26.61 7.30 3.07
C GLY A 488 -26.68 8.59 2.24
N SER A 489 -27.36 8.52 1.10
CA SER A 489 -27.48 9.63 0.11
C SER A 489 -28.39 10.79 0.54
N GLY A 490 -29.10 10.67 1.66
CA GLY A 490 -30.14 11.61 2.09
C GLY A 490 -29.69 12.79 2.97
N SER A 491 -28.39 12.97 3.24
CA SER A 491 -27.95 14.04 4.14
C SER A 491 -27.88 15.41 3.43
N SER A 492 -28.73 16.35 3.86
CA SER A 492 -28.64 17.76 3.47
C SER A 492 -27.38 18.38 4.08
N GLY A 493 -26.45 18.79 3.22
CA GLY A 493 -25.25 19.53 3.63
C GLY A 493 -25.60 20.86 4.32
N LEU A 494 -24.63 21.44 5.02
CA LEU A 494 -24.71 22.81 5.51
C LEU A 494 -24.49 23.75 4.31
N SER A 495 -25.28 24.82 4.10
CA SER A 495 -25.09 25.76 2.98
C SER A 495 -23.85 26.66 3.13
N ARG A 496 -22.65 26.06 3.25
CA ARG A 496 -21.39 26.73 3.62
C ARG A 496 -20.72 27.45 2.47
N THR A 497 -20.95 26.98 1.25
CA THR A 497 -20.26 27.47 0.05
C THR A 497 -21.20 27.57 -1.14
N TYR A 498 -20.82 28.43 -2.10
CA TYR A 498 -21.36 28.45 -3.45
C TYR A 498 -20.26 28.08 -4.44
N LEU A 499 -20.57 27.17 -5.34
CA LEU A 499 -19.69 26.80 -6.44
C LEU A 499 -20.21 27.41 -7.74
N SER A 500 -19.28 27.96 -8.54
CA SER A 500 -19.55 28.51 -9.87
C SER A 500 -18.49 28.08 -10.87
N PHE A 501 -18.86 27.99 -12.15
CA PHE A 501 -17.94 27.65 -13.24
C PHE A 501 -17.82 28.79 -14.26
N LEU A 502 -16.60 29.29 -14.45
CA LEU A 502 -16.28 30.23 -15.50
C LEU A 502 -16.08 29.46 -16.81
N ARG A 503 -17.15 29.38 -17.61
CA ARG A 503 -17.23 28.55 -18.82
C ARG A 503 -16.23 28.97 -19.89
N GLU A 504 -16.08 30.28 -20.07
CA GLU A 504 -15.16 30.84 -21.06
C GLU A 504 -13.72 30.52 -20.67
N ARG A 505 -12.93 30.15 -21.69
CA ARG A 505 -11.53 29.87 -21.47
C ARG A 505 -10.80 31.16 -21.14
N MET A 506 -10.02 31.14 -20.07
CA MET A 506 -9.38 32.33 -19.52
C MET A 506 -7.88 32.32 -19.74
N THR A 507 -7.32 33.46 -20.13
CA THR A 507 -5.85 33.59 -20.18
C THR A 507 -5.27 33.52 -18.76
N GLU A 508 -3.97 33.26 -18.68
CA GLU A 508 -3.25 33.30 -17.39
C GLU A 508 -3.36 34.68 -16.72
N GLU A 509 -3.37 35.76 -17.50
CA GLU A 509 -3.49 37.12 -16.96
C GLU A 509 -4.89 37.42 -16.40
N ASP A 510 -5.94 36.98 -17.09
CA ASP A 510 -7.32 37.15 -16.63
C ASP A 510 -7.57 36.40 -15.32
N ALA A 511 -7.04 35.17 -15.20
CA ALA A 511 -7.12 34.39 -13.97
C ALA A 511 -6.46 35.12 -12.78
N ASP A 512 -5.27 35.69 -12.98
CA ASP A 512 -4.60 36.50 -11.95
C ASP A 512 -5.45 37.72 -11.55
N ASN A 513 -6.06 38.40 -12.52
CA ASN A 513 -6.84 39.60 -12.29
C ASN A 513 -8.10 39.31 -11.44
N ILE A 514 -8.81 38.20 -11.71
CA ILE A 514 -9.95 37.79 -10.89
C ILE A 514 -9.55 37.50 -9.45
N VAL A 515 -8.42 36.83 -9.23
CA VAL A 515 -7.91 36.55 -7.88
C VAL A 515 -7.59 37.85 -7.14
N VAL A 516 -6.91 38.79 -7.80
CA VAL A 516 -6.59 40.11 -7.20
C VAL A 516 -7.85 40.92 -6.90
N GLN A 517 -8.88 40.86 -7.74
CA GLN A 517 -10.17 41.50 -7.47
C GLN A 517 -10.87 40.84 -6.27
N SER A 518 -10.87 39.51 -6.18
CA SER A 518 -11.51 38.82 -5.06
C SER A 518 -10.84 39.13 -3.72
N SER A 519 -9.53 39.39 -3.72
CA SER A 519 -8.78 39.80 -2.51
C SER A 519 -9.21 41.12 -1.89
N GLU A 520 -10.04 41.90 -2.60
CA GLU A 520 -10.63 43.13 -2.08
C GLU A 520 -11.86 42.84 -1.21
N ARG A 521 -12.53 41.72 -1.44
CA ARG A 521 -13.75 41.29 -0.74
C ARG A 521 -13.49 40.28 0.37
N VAL A 522 -12.41 39.49 0.25
CA VAL A 522 -12.11 38.36 1.13
C VAL A 522 -10.66 38.42 1.60
N ASN A 523 -10.42 38.14 2.88
CA ASN A 523 -9.08 38.20 3.47
C ASN A 523 -8.21 37.01 3.10
N SER A 524 -8.75 35.80 2.96
CA SER A 524 -7.96 34.59 2.68
C SER A 524 -8.44 33.89 1.42
N ILE A 525 -7.52 33.74 0.46
CA ILE A 525 -7.78 33.10 -0.84
C ILE A 525 -6.83 31.94 -1.04
N LEU A 526 -7.40 30.80 -1.46
CA LEU A 526 -6.64 29.67 -1.97
C LEU A 526 -6.82 29.58 -3.49
N VAL A 527 -5.72 29.42 -4.22
CA VAL A 527 -5.73 29.19 -5.67
C VAL A 527 -5.08 27.85 -5.97
N ILE A 528 -5.84 26.89 -6.48
CA ILE A 528 -5.37 25.55 -6.81
C ILE A 528 -5.23 25.41 -8.33
N ARG A 529 -3.99 25.24 -8.79
CA ARG A 529 -3.67 25.05 -10.21
C ARG A 529 -3.33 23.59 -10.48
N ASN A 530 -3.70 23.11 -11.67
CA ASN A 530 -3.53 21.70 -12.01
C ASN A 530 -2.06 21.25 -12.14
N THR A 531 -1.13 22.18 -12.34
CA THR A 531 0.29 21.83 -12.57
C THR A 531 1.24 22.73 -11.81
N ILE A 532 2.40 22.19 -11.46
CA ILE A 532 3.49 22.96 -10.85
C ILE A 532 3.84 24.16 -11.74
N LYS A 533 3.98 23.99 -13.06
CA LYS A 533 4.30 25.10 -14.00
C LYS A 533 3.30 26.25 -13.87
N LEU A 534 1.99 25.97 -13.97
CA LEU A 534 0.95 27.00 -13.88
C LEU A 534 0.93 27.68 -12.51
N SER A 535 1.12 26.91 -11.43
CA SER A 535 1.15 27.46 -10.07
C SER A 535 2.35 28.40 -9.83
N VAL A 536 3.56 28.04 -10.29
CA VAL A 536 4.76 28.89 -10.16
C VAL A 536 4.62 30.16 -11.00
N ASN A 537 4.16 30.03 -12.24
CA ASN A 537 3.92 31.17 -13.13
C ASN A 537 2.96 32.19 -12.50
N MET A 538 1.84 31.72 -11.94
CA MET A 538 0.87 32.56 -11.26
C MET A 538 1.46 33.21 -10.01
N PHE A 539 2.18 32.46 -9.18
CA PHE A 539 2.84 33.02 -7.99
C PHE A 539 3.77 34.17 -8.35
N ASN A 540 4.65 34.00 -9.35
CA ASN A 540 5.59 35.03 -9.79
C ASN A 540 4.87 36.28 -10.32
N ARG A 541 3.81 36.12 -11.13
CA ARG A 541 3.03 37.25 -11.64
C ARG A 541 2.24 37.97 -10.55
N LEU A 542 1.65 37.24 -9.61
CA LEU A 542 0.96 37.82 -8.47
C LEU A 542 1.93 38.59 -7.57
N GLN A 543 3.14 38.07 -7.35
CA GLN A 543 4.16 38.77 -6.56
C GLN A 543 4.47 40.15 -7.17
N GLY A 544 4.69 40.23 -8.48
CA GLY A 544 4.86 41.51 -9.19
C GLY A 544 3.64 42.42 -9.07
N LYS A 545 2.44 41.91 -9.38
CA LYS A 545 1.18 42.68 -9.32
C LYS A 545 0.85 43.23 -7.94
N LEU A 546 1.16 42.49 -6.87
CA LEU A 546 0.88 42.92 -5.48
C LEU A 546 1.86 44.03 -5.05
N VAL A 547 3.13 43.94 -5.46
CA VAL A 547 4.13 45.01 -5.25
C VAL A 547 3.73 46.27 -6.00
N ASP A 548 3.41 46.16 -7.29
CA ASP A 548 3.04 47.30 -8.14
C ASP A 548 1.79 48.04 -7.63
N LYS A 549 0.84 47.30 -7.07
CA LYS A 549 -0.41 47.85 -6.51
C LYS A 549 -0.31 48.26 -5.04
N GLN A 550 0.87 48.16 -4.41
CA GLN A 550 1.10 48.46 -2.99
C GLN A 550 0.08 47.79 -2.05
N LYS A 551 -0.32 46.56 -2.36
CA LYS A 551 -1.28 45.81 -1.54
C LYS A 551 -0.54 45.07 -0.42
N GLU A 552 -0.91 45.32 0.83
CA GLU A 552 -0.42 44.56 2.00
C GLU A 552 -1.11 43.18 2.06
N ILE A 553 -0.74 42.29 1.14
CA ILE A 553 -1.24 40.91 1.07
C ILE A 553 -0.04 39.97 1.13
N LYS A 554 -0.05 39.03 2.08
CA LYS A 554 0.98 37.99 2.15
C LYS A 554 0.70 36.93 1.10
N LEU A 555 1.68 36.67 0.24
CA LEU A 555 1.60 35.66 -0.81
C LEU A 555 2.40 34.43 -0.39
N TYR A 556 1.76 33.26 -0.39
CA TYR A 556 2.39 31.98 -0.08
C TYR A 556 2.30 31.03 -1.27
N TYR A 557 3.27 30.12 -1.36
CA TYR A 557 3.29 29.04 -2.35
C TYR A 557 3.37 27.67 -1.67
N LEU A 558 2.60 26.70 -2.18
CA LEU A 558 2.63 25.30 -1.72
C LEU A 558 2.52 24.32 -2.90
N SER A 559 3.54 23.50 -3.12
CA SER A 559 3.46 22.35 -4.02
C SER A 559 4.46 21.28 -3.63
N ALA A 560 4.36 20.10 -4.22
CA ALA A 560 5.34 19.04 -4.04
C ALA A 560 6.69 19.34 -4.74
N ASN A 561 6.83 20.51 -5.39
CA ASN A 561 8.09 21.05 -5.90
C ASN A 561 9.02 21.56 -4.78
N LEU A 562 8.45 21.86 -3.61
CA LEU A 562 9.17 22.18 -2.38
C LEU A 562 9.52 20.90 -1.63
N ILE A 563 10.68 20.85 -0.97
CA ILE A 563 11.01 19.71 -0.09
C ILE A 563 10.00 19.58 1.08
N PRO A 564 9.75 18.36 1.59
CA PRO A 564 8.78 18.13 2.66
C PRO A 564 8.93 19.03 3.88
N LYS A 565 10.16 19.29 4.36
CA LYS A 565 10.37 20.12 5.56
C LYS A 565 9.89 21.57 5.35
N ASP A 566 10.14 22.14 4.18
CA ASP A 566 9.70 23.51 3.85
C ASP A 566 8.17 23.57 3.74
N ARG A 567 7.53 22.54 3.18
CA ARG A 567 6.06 22.47 3.12
C ARG A 567 5.44 22.46 4.52
N VAL A 568 5.98 21.67 5.45
CA VAL A 568 5.50 21.63 6.84
C VAL A 568 5.64 23.00 7.51
N LYS A 569 6.79 23.66 7.34
CA LYS A 569 7.01 25.02 7.86
C LYS A 569 6.01 26.02 7.27
N ARG A 570 5.85 26.02 5.96
CA ARG A 570 4.95 26.92 5.22
C ARG A 570 3.48 26.72 5.61
N VAL A 571 3.04 25.47 5.82
CA VAL A 571 1.69 25.18 6.33
C VAL A 571 1.46 25.77 7.72
N LYS A 572 2.45 25.69 8.63
CA LYS A 572 2.37 26.32 9.96
C LYS A 572 2.25 27.84 9.87
N GLU A 573 3.02 28.47 8.98
CA GLU A 573 2.96 29.92 8.74
C GLU A 573 1.60 30.34 8.20
N ILE A 574 1.08 29.65 7.17
CA ILE A 574 -0.25 29.92 6.60
C ILE A 574 -1.33 29.77 7.67
N LYS A 575 -1.26 28.70 8.50
CA LYS A 575 -2.23 28.49 9.57
C LYS A 575 -2.24 29.64 10.58
N ALA A 576 -1.05 30.10 11.00
CA ALA A 576 -0.95 31.25 11.90
C ALA A 576 -1.54 32.53 11.29
N SER A 577 -1.31 32.78 10.00
CA SER A 577 -1.89 33.92 9.28
C SER A 577 -3.41 33.83 9.13
N LEU A 578 -3.95 32.63 8.91
CA LEU A 578 -5.41 32.41 8.87
C LEU A 578 -6.04 32.67 10.24
N GLU A 579 -5.42 32.20 11.32
CA GLU A 579 -5.89 32.38 12.69
C GLU A 579 -5.84 33.85 13.14
N SER A 580 -4.87 34.62 12.68
CA SER A 580 -4.76 36.07 12.95
C SER A 580 -5.62 36.94 12.03
N GLY A 581 -6.29 36.37 11.04
CA GLY A 581 -7.17 37.09 10.11
C GLY A 581 -6.43 37.98 9.10
N GLU A 582 -5.14 37.72 8.86
CA GLU A 582 -4.33 38.46 7.88
C GLU A 582 -4.85 38.31 6.45
N LYS A 583 -4.58 39.32 5.61
CA LYS A 583 -4.86 39.22 4.18
C LYS A 583 -3.81 38.36 3.49
N ILE A 584 -4.23 37.19 3.00
CA ILE A 584 -3.33 36.21 2.38
C ILE A 584 -3.88 35.65 1.06
N ILE A 585 -2.96 35.35 0.16
CA ILE A 585 -3.21 34.53 -1.03
C ILE A 585 -2.26 33.34 -0.99
N VAL A 586 -2.79 32.14 -1.14
CA VAL A 586 -2.00 30.90 -1.21
C VAL A 586 -2.16 30.33 -2.61
N VAL A 587 -1.08 30.30 -3.39
CA VAL A 587 -1.04 29.60 -4.67
C VAL A 587 -0.54 28.19 -4.44
N SER A 588 -1.30 27.20 -4.88
CA SER A 588 -1.01 25.80 -4.64
C SER A 588 -1.31 24.89 -5.84
N THR A 589 -0.85 23.66 -5.70
CA THR A 589 -1.25 22.50 -6.52
C THR A 589 -2.18 21.62 -5.69
N GLN A 590 -2.38 20.36 -6.09
CA GLN A 590 -3.31 19.45 -5.42
C GLN A 590 -2.90 19.06 -3.99
N VAL A 591 -1.69 19.43 -3.54
CA VAL A 591 -1.18 19.11 -2.20
C VAL A 591 -2.04 19.64 -1.04
N VAL A 592 -2.88 20.65 -1.28
CA VAL A 592 -3.81 21.22 -0.27
C VAL A 592 -5.18 20.54 -0.24
N GLU A 593 -5.52 19.73 -1.23
CA GLU A 593 -6.83 19.06 -1.30
C GLU A 593 -6.97 17.99 -0.23
N ALA A 594 -5.88 17.28 0.08
CA ALA A 594 -5.88 16.11 0.95
C ALA A 594 -4.85 16.25 2.09
N GLY A 595 -5.31 16.09 3.34
CA GLY A 595 -4.43 15.98 4.51
C GLY A 595 -3.96 17.29 5.17
N ILE A 596 -4.34 18.45 4.65
CA ILE A 596 -3.95 19.74 5.23
C ILE A 596 -5.18 20.44 5.82
N ASP A 597 -5.15 20.79 7.11
CA ASP A 597 -6.27 21.45 7.80
C ASP A 597 -6.17 22.98 7.69
N LEU A 598 -6.60 23.52 6.55
CA LEU A 598 -6.68 24.96 6.27
C LEU A 598 -8.08 25.35 5.81
N ASP A 599 -8.53 26.54 6.22
CA ASP A 599 -9.86 27.09 5.96
C ASP A 599 -9.75 28.51 5.38
N PHE A 600 -10.21 28.69 4.14
CA PHE A 600 -10.11 29.94 3.39
C PHE A 600 -11.48 30.57 3.15
N GLY A 601 -11.53 31.89 2.98
CA GLY A 601 -12.76 32.60 2.66
C GLY A 601 -13.21 32.39 1.20
N ALA A 602 -12.26 32.22 0.27
CA ALA A 602 -12.55 31.89 -1.13
C ALA A 602 -11.54 30.89 -1.70
N VAL A 603 -12.00 30.06 -2.63
CA VAL A 603 -11.18 29.06 -3.33
C VAL A 603 -11.36 29.21 -4.84
N PHE A 604 -10.25 29.43 -5.55
CA PHE A 604 -10.17 29.37 -7.00
C PHE A 604 -9.50 28.06 -7.39
N ARG A 605 -10.07 27.34 -8.35
CA ARG A 605 -9.53 26.04 -8.78
C ARG A 605 -9.61 25.88 -10.28
N ASP A 606 -8.54 25.37 -10.89
CA ASP A 606 -8.60 24.93 -12.29
C ASP A 606 -9.60 23.79 -12.48
N LEU A 607 -10.30 23.77 -13.61
CA LEU A 607 -11.17 22.66 -13.98
C LEU A 607 -10.40 21.33 -13.87
N GLY A 608 -11.00 20.39 -13.17
CA GLY A 608 -10.49 19.04 -12.97
C GLY A 608 -11.64 18.06 -12.73
N PRO A 609 -11.34 16.81 -12.37
CA PRO A 609 -12.31 15.84 -11.88
C PRO A 609 -13.31 16.44 -10.87
N VAL A 610 -14.59 16.09 -10.98
CA VAL A 610 -15.64 16.68 -10.13
C VAL A 610 -15.40 16.36 -8.65
N ASP A 611 -14.86 15.20 -8.33
CA ASP A 611 -14.43 14.83 -6.98
C ASP A 611 -13.30 15.70 -6.42
N SER A 612 -12.25 15.96 -7.20
CA SER A 612 -11.22 16.94 -6.80
C SER A 612 -11.80 18.35 -6.64
N ILE A 613 -12.77 18.73 -7.47
CA ILE A 613 -13.49 20.00 -7.34
C ILE A 613 -14.25 20.06 -6.00
N ILE A 614 -15.03 19.03 -5.67
CA ILE A 614 -15.78 19.00 -4.40
C ILE A 614 -14.82 18.92 -3.20
N GLN A 615 -13.70 18.19 -3.28
CA GLN A 615 -12.68 18.20 -2.22
C GLN A 615 -12.13 19.60 -1.94
N ALA A 616 -11.91 20.40 -2.99
CA ALA A 616 -11.47 21.79 -2.83
C ALA A 616 -12.53 22.68 -2.15
N THR A 617 -13.82 22.41 -2.34
CA THR A 617 -14.89 23.12 -1.59
C THR A 617 -14.76 22.92 -0.08
N GLY A 618 -14.22 21.78 0.36
CA GLY A 618 -13.93 21.49 1.77
C GLY A 618 -12.83 22.34 2.40
N ARG A 619 -12.14 23.18 1.59
CA ARG A 619 -11.16 24.18 2.04
C ARG A 619 -11.73 25.60 2.09
N CYS A 620 -13.00 25.77 1.73
CA CYS A 620 -13.69 27.05 1.72
C CYS A 620 -14.75 27.09 2.82
N ASN A 621 -14.66 28.08 3.73
CA ASN A 621 -15.58 28.27 4.85
C ASN A 621 -15.93 26.95 5.59
N ARG A 622 -14.93 26.08 5.78
CA ARG A 622 -15.04 24.71 6.30
C ARG A 622 -15.68 24.68 7.68
N ASN A 623 -15.27 25.61 8.55
CA ASN A 623 -15.76 25.71 9.92
C ASN A 623 -17.07 26.51 10.04
N ASN A 624 -17.58 27.04 8.92
CA ASN A 624 -18.79 27.88 8.85
C ASN A 624 -18.72 29.06 9.84
N LEU A 625 -17.56 29.72 9.89
CA LEU A 625 -17.30 30.87 10.75
C LEU A 625 -17.60 32.19 10.05
N ALA A 626 -17.63 32.21 8.71
CA ALA A 626 -17.94 33.40 7.95
C ALA A 626 -19.46 33.71 8.01
N PRO A 627 -19.85 35.00 8.05
CA PRO A 627 -21.25 35.41 8.06
C PRO A 627 -21.98 35.12 6.73
N MET A 628 -21.24 34.93 5.64
CA MET A 628 -21.75 34.56 4.32
C MET A 628 -21.09 33.27 3.85
N PRO A 629 -21.76 32.48 3.00
CA PRO A 629 -21.14 31.29 2.41
C PRO A 629 -19.89 31.65 1.59
N GLY A 630 -18.88 30.79 1.66
CA GLY A 630 -17.62 30.97 0.94
C GLY A 630 -17.76 30.80 -0.58
N GLU A 631 -16.94 31.51 -1.33
CA GLU A 631 -16.96 31.51 -2.79
C GLU A 631 -15.98 30.47 -3.36
N VAL A 632 -16.49 29.52 -4.14
CA VAL A 632 -15.69 28.55 -4.89
C VAL A 632 -15.86 28.80 -6.39
N VAL A 633 -14.77 29.11 -7.07
CA VAL A 633 -14.77 29.46 -8.50
C VAL A 633 -13.90 28.48 -9.27
N ILE A 634 -14.53 27.80 -10.24
CA ILE A 634 -13.83 26.91 -11.16
C ILE A 634 -13.43 27.69 -12.41
N ILE A 635 -12.13 27.73 -12.66
CA ILE A 635 -11.49 28.43 -13.78
C ILE A 635 -11.23 27.42 -14.90
N ASN A 636 -11.51 27.81 -16.14
CA ASN A 636 -11.12 27.04 -17.33
C ASN A 636 -9.89 27.68 -18.00
N PRO A 637 -8.65 27.40 -17.58
CA PRO A 637 -7.49 28.11 -18.08
C PRO A 637 -7.17 27.76 -19.54
N VAL A 638 -6.69 28.75 -20.31
CA VAL A 638 -5.98 28.58 -21.58
C VAL A 638 -4.57 28.07 -21.27
N GLY A 639 -4.21 26.90 -21.78
CA GLY A 639 -2.87 26.33 -21.69
C GLY A 639 -2.09 26.48 -22.99
N ASP A 640 -0.91 25.85 -23.05
CA ASP A 640 -0.24 25.58 -24.33
C ASP A 640 -0.98 24.44 -25.06
N ASP A 641 -2.02 24.85 -25.73
CA ASP A 641 -3.02 24.00 -26.37
C ASP A 641 -2.85 23.97 -27.89
N SER A 642 -1.60 24.14 -28.35
CA SER A 642 -1.25 23.97 -29.75
C SER A 642 -1.76 22.61 -30.28
N GLY A 643 -2.67 22.66 -31.27
CA GLY A 643 -3.31 21.49 -31.86
C GLY A 643 -4.36 20.78 -30.98
N TRP A 644 -4.79 21.39 -29.87
CA TRP A 644 -5.77 20.82 -28.95
C TRP A 644 -7.18 21.34 -29.25
N ASN A 645 -8.13 20.44 -29.48
CA ASN A 645 -9.49 20.75 -29.96
C ASN A 645 -10.60 20.48 -28.92
N LYS A 646 -10.25 20.41 -27.63
CA LYS A 646 -11.20 20.20 -26.54
C LYS A 646 -11.48 21.51 -25.79
N ASN A 647 -12.56 21.53 -25.01
CA ASN A 647 -13.02 22.72 -24.28
C ASN A 647 -12.33 22.95 -22.92
N TYR A 648 -11.35 22.13 -22.57
CA TYR A 648 -10.53 22.21 -21.35
C TYR A 648 -9.06 22.16 -21.73
N SER A 649 -8.13 22.51 -20.81
CA SER A 649 -6.71 22.56 -21.16
C SER A 649 -6.09 21.18 -21.43
N LYS A 650 -5.12 21.13 -22.35
CA LYS A 650 -4.30 19.93 -22.62
C LYS A 650 -3.57 19.47 -21.35
N SER A 651 -3.15 20.42 -20.52
CA SER A 651 -2.52 20.13 -19.23
C SER A 651 -3.48 19.41 -18.26
N ALA A 652 -4.75 19.80 -18.19
CA ALA A 652 -5.71 19.09 -17.33
C ALA A 652 -5.92 17.65 -17.81
N ALA A 653 -6.07 17.44 -19.12
CA ALA A 653 -6.22 16.13 -19.74
C ALA A 653 -5.03 15.20 -19.45
N ALA A 654 -3.82 15.76 -19.43
CA ALA A 654 -2.61 15.00 -19.22
C ALA A 654 -2.31 14.71 -17.73
N VAL A 655 -2.93 15.45 -16.80
CA VAL A 655 -2.93 15.10 -15.36
C VAL A 655 -3.99 14.03 -15.07
N TYR A 656 -5.24 14.25 -15.51
CA TYR A 656 -6.38 13.46 -15.03
C TYR A 656 -6.96 12.47 -16.05
N GLY A 657 -6.48 12.47 -17.29
CA GLY A 657 -7.06 11.69 -18.38
C GLY A 657 -8.19 12.42 -19.12
N SER A 658 -8.35 12.12 -20.40
CA SER A 658 -9.37 12.75 -21.26
C SER A 658 -10.79 12.40 -20.83
N VAL A 659 -11.05 11.15 -20.42
CA VAL A 659 -12.39 10.68 -20.02
C VAL A 659 -12.91 11.48 -18.83
N HIS A 660 -12.10 11.61 -17.76
CA HIS A 660 -12.44 12.40 -16.58
C HIS A 660 -12.74 13.86 -16.92
N MET A 661 -11.90 14.46 -17.77
CA MET A 661 -12.06 15.87 -18.15
C MET A 661 -13.25 16.11 -19.07
N ASP A 662 -13.55 15.20 -20.00
CA ASP A 662 -14.72 15.30 -20.87
C ASP A 662 -16.02 15.26 -20.03
N ILE A 663 -16.12 14.34 -19.07
CA ILE A 663 -17.28 14.23 -18.16
C ILE A 663 -17.35 15.45 -17.24
N ALA A 664 -16.23 15.83 -16.62
CA ALA A 664 -16.19 16.98 -15.72
C ALA A 664 -16.62 18.26 -16.43
N TYR A 665 -16.12 18.52 -17.66
CA TYR A 665 -16.55 19.68 -18.44
C TYR A 665 -18.05 19.63 -18.75
N GLU A 666 -18.58 18.48 -19.17
CA GLU A 666 -20.00 18.30 -19.45
C GLU A 666 -20.88 18.64 -18.24
N ILE A 667 -20.55 18.09 -17.08
CA ILE A 667 -21.27 18.34 -15.81
C ILE A 667 -21.15 19.82 -15.42
N MET A 668 -19.92 20.36 -15.38
CA MET A 668 -19.68 21.73 -14.94
C MET A 668 -20.31 22.76 -15.90
N ASN A 669 -20.41 22.47 -17.20
CA ASN A 669 -21.06 23.33 -18.16
C ASN A 669 -22.60 23.33 -18.03
N SER A 670 -23.18 22.25 -17.48
CA SER A 670 -24.61 22.14 -17.25
C SER A 670 -25.11 22.92 -16.03
N ILE A 671 -24.20 23.23 -15.08
CA ILE A 671 -24.57 23.92 -13.84
C ILE A 671 -24.50 25.45 -13.96
N GLY A 672 -25.32 26.11 -13.13
CA GLY A 672 -25.15 27.52 -12.79
C GLY A 672 -24.32 27.67 -11.50
N THR A 673 -24.68 28.63 -10.66
CA THR A 673 -24.20 28.67 -9.28
C THR A 673 -24.98 27.69 -8.43
N ILE A 674 -24.29 26.81 -7.71
CA ILE A 674 -24.90 25.76 -6.89
C ILE A 674 -24.41 25.87 -5.44
N LYS A 675 -25.18 25.27 -4.52
CA LYS A 675 -24.86 25.21 -3.08
C LYS A 675 -24.31 23.83 -2.69
N ASP A 676 -23.69 23.76 -1.51
CA ASP A 676 -23.17 22.53 -0.88
C ASP A 676 -24.17 21.35 -0.89
N GLU A 677 -25.47 21.64 -0.71
CA GLU A 677 -26.56 20.65 -0.78
C GLU A 677 -26.62 19.85 -2.09
N GLN A 678 -26.10 20.41 -3.20
CA GLN A 678 -26.16 19.80 -4.52
C GLN A 678 -24.86 19.05 -4.88
N TYR A 679 -23.80 19.14 -4.07
CA TYR A 679 -22.49 18.55 -4.41
C TYR A 679 -22.55 17.02 -4.49
N ASN A 680 -23.31 16.38 -3.60
CA ASN A 680 -23.47 14.92 -3.61
C ASN A 680 -24.16 14.42 -4.88
N LEU A 681 -25.11 15.20 -5.42
CA LEU A 681 -25.78 14.86 -6.67
C LEU A 681 -24.81 14.94 -7.85
N LEU A 682 -23.98 15.98 -7.91
CA LEU A 682 -22.95 16.10 -8.96
C LEU A 682 -21.92 14.99 -8.92
N LEU A 683 -21.46 14.60 -7.73
CA LEU A 683 -20.53 13.49 -7.58
C LEU A 683 -21.16 12.17 -8.01
N SER A 684 -22.43 11.95 -7.66
CA SER A 684 -23.17 10.76 -8.07
C SER A 684 -23.30 10.72 -9.60
N GLU A 685 -23.67 11.83 -10.24
CA GLU A 685 -23.73 11.94 -11.70
C GLU A 685 -22.37 11.74 -12.36
N TYR A 686 -21.31 12.32 -11.79
CA TYR A 686 -19.94 12.19 -12.28
C TYR A 686 -19.48 10.73 -12.31
N TYR A 687 -19.61 10.03 -11.18
CA TYR A 687 -19.20 8.63 -11.12
C TYR A 687 -20.10 7.73 -11.97
N GLU A 688 -21.39 8.02 -12.09
CA GLU A 688 -22.29 7.26 -12.98
C GLU A 688 -21.86 7.38 -14.44
N LYS A 689 -21.58 8.60 -14.91
CA LYS A 689 -21.07 8.84 -16.26
C LYS A 689 -19.70 8.19 -16.47
N ILE A 690 -18.84 8.19 -15.45
CA ILE A 690 -17.55 7.51 -15.54
C ILE A 690 -17.75 6.00 -15.67
N ARG A 691 -18.56 5.38 -14.81
CA ARG A 691 -18.84 3.95 -14.88
C ARG A 691 -19.34 3.56 -16.27
N VAL A 692 -20.32 4.30 -16.79
CA VAL A 692 -20.88 4.04 -18.12
C VAL A 692 -19.83 4.20 -19.22
N ARG A 693 -18.98 5.23 -19.19
CA ARG A 693 -17.91 5.41 -20.20
C ARG A 693 -16.76 4.39 -20.02
N GLY A 694 -16.46 3.98 -18.80
CA GLY A 694 -15.45 3.00 -18.46
C GLY A 694 -15.84 1.59 -18.90
N ASP A 695 -17.09 1.19 -18.66
CA ASP A 695 -17.67 -0.09 -19.13
C ASP A 695 -17.64 -0.21 -20.67
N ILE A 696 -17.65 0.92 -21.39
CA ILE A 696 -17.59 0.94 -22.86
C ILE A 696 -16.16 0.79 -23.39
N ASN A 697 -15.15 1.30 -22.68
CA ASN A 697 -13.78 1.41 -23.19
C ASN A 697 -12.78 0.41 -22.59
N GLU A 698 -13.01 -0.09 -21.37
CA GLU A 698 -12.02 -0.84 -20.57
C GLU A 698 -12.42 -2.27 -20.06
N PRO A 699 -13.40 -3.00 -20.62
CA PRO A 699 -13.70 -4.39 -20.19
C PRO A 699 -12.53 -5.36 -20.30
N VAL A 700 -11.62 -5.14 -21.27
CA VAL A 700 -10.60 -6.12 -21.63
C VAL A 700 -9.48 -6.19 -20.59
N TYR A 701 -8.92 -5.05 -20.17
CA TYR A 701 -7.81 -5.00 -19.21
C TYR A 701 -8.15 -5.66 -17.87
N ASN A 702 -9.30 -5.28 -17.28
CA ASN A 702 -9.74 -5.81 -15.99
C ASN A 702 -10.03 -7.32 -16.04
N HIS A 703 -10.67 -7.76 -17.11
CA HIS A 703 -11.03 -9.16 -17.29
C HIS A 703 -9.79 -10.03 -17.55
N GLU A 704 -8.78 -9.51 -18.24
CA GLU A 704 -7.49 -10.16 -18.44
C GLU A 704 -6.68 -10.24 -17.15
N LEU A 705 -6.55 -9.14 -16.40
CA LEU A 705 -5.83 -9.14 -15.12
C LEU A 705 -6.44 -10.15 -14.14
N PHE A 706 -7.76 -10.15 -14.00
CA PHE A 706 -8.46 -11.09 -13.12
C PHE A 706 -8.28 -12.56 -13.56
N ASN A 707 -8.36 -12.83 -14.87
CA ASN A 707 -8.07 -14.17 -15.42
C ASN A 707 -6.62 -14.58 -15.18
N ASN A 708 -5.68 -13.64 -15.29
CA ASN A 708 -4.27 -13.87 -15.00
C ASN A 708 -4.04 -14.17 -13.51
N MET A 709 -4.74 -13.50 -12.59
CA MET A 709 -4.73 -13.86 -11.17
C MET A 709 -5.24 -15.29 -10.95
N ALA A 710 -6.39 -15.65 -11.53
CA ALA A 710 -6.98 -17.00 -11.41
C ALA A 710 -6.04 -18.10 -11.92
N LYS A 711 -5.27 -17.81 -12.98
CA LYS A 711 -4.27 -18.71 -13.59
C LYS A 711 -2.89 -18.66 -12.95
N LEU A 712 -2.67 -17.78 -11.96
CA LEU A 712 -1.37 -17.49 -11.35
C LEU A 712 -0.32 -16.98 -12.35
N ASN A 713 -0.75 -16.26 -13.37
CA ASN A 713 0.08 -15.63 -14.38
C ASN A 713 0.60 -14.29 -13.85
N PHE A 714 1.76 -14.33 -13.18
CA PHE A 714 2.32 -13.18 -12.49
C PHE A 714 3.15 -12.23 -13.37
N ASP A 715 3.78 -12.74 -14.41
CA ASP A 715 4.78 -12.04 -15.24
C ASP A 715 4.75 -12.53 -16.71
N THR A 716 3.65 -12.30 -17.40
CA THR A 716 3.49 -12.70 -18.82
C THR A 716 4.23 -11.77 -19.77
N VAL A 717 4.43 -12.22 -21.01
CA VAL A 717 5.02 -11.37 -22.06
C VAL A 717 4.01 -10.31 -22.54
N ASP A 718 2.71 -10.55 -22.33
CA ASP A 718 1.62 -9.65 -22.68
C ASP A 718 1.45 -8.52 -21.64
N GLU A 719 0.95 -7.35 -22.07
CA GLU A 719 0.94 -6.08 -21.32
C GLU A 719 0.05 -6.06 -20.05
N THR A 720 -0.72 -7.13 -19.78
CA THR A 720 -1.75 -7.20 -18.71
C THR A 720 -1.47 -8.25 -17.64
N ASP A 721 -0.20 -8.38 -17.21
CA ASP A 721 0.21 -9.30 -16.14
C ASP A 721 -0.04 -8.73 -14.72
N VAL A 722 -0.03 -9.60 -13.71
CA VAL A 722 -0.23 -9.19 -12.31
C VAL A 722 0.89 -8.27 -11.80
N LYS A 723 2.11 -8.42 -12.33
CA LYS A 723 3.26 -7.58 -11.99
C LYS A 723 3.10 -6.14 -12.48
N SER A 724 2.30 -5.91 -13.54
CA SER A 724 2.00 -4.60 -14.10
C SER A 724 1.02 -3.80 -13.25
N PHE A 725 0.23 -4.48 -12.40
CA PHE A 725 -0.68 -3.82 -11.48
C PHE A 725 0.11 -2.91 -10.54
N SER A 726 -0.21 -1.62 -10.56
CA SER A 726 0.34 -0.63 -9.65
C SER A 726 -0.74 0.37 -9.29
N VAL A 727 -0.94 0.57 -7.99
CA VAL A 727 -1.89 1.58 -7.48
C VAL A 727 -1.47 3.00 -7.91
N ILE A 728 -0.16 3.22 -8.10
CA ILE A 728 0.40 4.49 -8.58
C ILE A 728 0.97 4.27 -9.99
N GLU A 729 0.34 4.87 -10.99
CA GLU A 729 0.85 4.86 -12.36
C GLU A 729 2.06 5.79 -12.50
N ASN A 730 3.24 5.22 -12.69
CA ASN A 730 4.42 6.00 -13.05
C ASN A 730 4.51 6.11 -14.58
N LYS A 731 3.77 7.06 -15.17
CA LYS A 731 3.83 7.34 -16.63
C LYS A 731 5.23 7.79 -17.11
N ARG A 732 6.13 8.15 -16.19
CA ARG A 732 7.52 8.56 -16.45
C ARG A 732 8.48 7.98 -15.40
N PRO A 733 9.77 7.79 -15.74
CA PRO A 733 10.77 7.35 -14.77
C PRO A 733 11.02 8.46 -13.74
N MET A 734 10.42 8.31 -12.56
CA MET A 734 10.63 9.19 -11.42
C MET A 734 11.88 8.78 -10.63
N VAL A 735 12.62 9.75 -10.13
CA VAL A 735 13.81 9.57 -9.27
C VAL A 735 13.69 10.41 -8.02
N ASN A 736 14.38 9.99 -6.96
CA ASN A 736 14.53 10.79 -5.75
C ASN A 736 15.59 11.86 -6.00
N LEU A 737 15.28 13.13 -5.76
CA LEU A 737 16.22 14.23 -5.83
C LEU A 737 16.40 14.85 -4.44
N PHE A 738 17.58 14.65 -3.86
CA PHE A 738 18.00 15.26 -2.60
C PHE A 738 18.47 16.70 -2.84
N ILE A 739 17.94 17.65 -2.08
CA ILE A 739 18.23 19.08 -2.23
C ILE A 739 19.06 19.58 -1.03
N ALA A 740 20.36 19.81 -1.23
CA ALA A 740 21.27 20.31 -0.18
C ALA A 740 21.25 21.84 -0.06
N LYS A 741 20.08 22.43 0.23
CA LYS A 741 19.87 23.90 0.17
C LYS A 741 20.34 24.68 1.41
N ASP A 742 20.47 24.03 2.56
CA ASP A 742 20.79 24.67 3.84
C ASP A 742 21.70 23.76 4.68
N ASP A 743 22.30 24.31 5.73
CA ASP A 743 23.30 23.62 6.56
C ASP A 743 22.78 22.29 7.12
N GLU A 744 21.49 22.21 7.43
CA GLU A 744 20.84 21.00 7.91
C GLU A 744 20.80 19.91 6.81
N CYS A 745 20.30 20.22 5.60
CA CYS A 745 20.28 19.26 4.50
C CYS A 745 21.70 18.90 4.04
N ILE A 746 22.66 19.84 4.09
CA ILE A 746 24.07 19.57 3.81
C ILE A 746 24.63 18.58 4.84
N GLY A 747 24.39 18.81 6.13
CA GLY A 747 24.82 17.89 7.20
C GLY A 747 24.24 16.49 7.05
N LEU A 748 22.97 16.37 6.64
CA LEU A 748 22.33 15.08 6.35
C LEU A 748 22.95 14.38 5.13
N LEU A 749 23.29 15.12 4.08
CA LEU A 749 23.97 14.57 2.91
C LEU A 749 25.38 14.08 3.27
N ASP A 750 26.14 14.87 4.04
CA ASP A 750 27.47 14.50 4.51
C ASP A 750 27.44 13.29 5.43
N TRP A 751 26.46 13.22 6.34
CA TRP A 751 26.21 12.03 7.14
C TRP A 751 25.95 10.81 6.24
N TYR A 752 25.08 10.93 5.23
CA TYR A 752 24.75 9.82 4.34
C TYR A 752 26.00 9.33 3.57
N LYS A 753 26.77 10.26 2.99
CA LYS A 753 28.01 9.94 2.27
C LYS A 753 29.05 9.28 3.19
N ASN A 754 29.26 9.83 4.38
CA ASN A 754 30.36 9.41 5.26
C ASN A 754 30.04 8.21 6.14
N LYS A 755 28.75 7.94 6.43
CA LYS A 755 28.33 6.85 7.30
C LYS A 755 27.58 5.74 6.60
N ILE A 756 26.76 6.06 5.60
CA ILE A 756 25.94 5.04 4.93
C ILE A 756 26.68 4.43 3.74
N LEU A 757 27.24 5.27 2.84
CA LEU A 757 27.92 4.75 1.65
C LEU A 757 29.24 4.03 1.96
N THR A 758 29.96 4.45 3.01
CA THR A 758 31.23 3.87 3.44
C THR A 758 31.07 2.60 4.28
N ASN A 759 29.89 2.32 4.85
CA ASN A 759 29.68 1.21 5.76
C ASN A 759 29.56 -0.11 4.99
N GLU A 760 30.62 -0.91 4.93
CA GLU A 760 30.64 -2.19 4.19
C GLU A 760 29.66 -3.25 4.72
N ASN A 761 29.18 -3.12 5.97
CA ASN A 761 28.23 -4.06 6.56
C ASN A 761 26.79 -3.68 6.15
N PRO A 762 26.10 -4.48 5.32
CA PRO A 762 24.77 -4.13 4.80
C PRO A 762 23.70 -4.00 5.89
N VAL A 763 23.81 -4.79 6.96
CA VAL A 763 22.86 -4.79 8.08
C VAL A 763 23.03 -3.52 8.91
N SER A 764 24.28 -3.24 9.33
CA SER A 764 24.61 -2.00 10.05
C SER A 764 24.25 -0.75 9.25
N ARG A 765 24.57 -0.74 7.95
CA ARG A 765 24.22 0.34 7.02
C ARG A 765 22.72 0.58 6.99
N LYS A 766 21.92 -0.48 6.88
CA LYS A 766 20.45 -0.37 6.84
C LYS A 766 19.90 0.20 8.14
N ILE A 767 20.36 -0.27 9.29
CA ILE A 767 19.90 0.21 10.62
C ILE A 767 20.25 1.67 10.82
N GLU A 768 21.49 2.06 10.49
CA GLU A 768 21.95 3.43 10.63
C GLU A 768 21.14 4.37 9.73
N PHE A 769 20.89 3.97 8.47
CA PHE A 769 20.05 4.76 7.57
C PHE A 769 18.63 4.94 8.11
N LEU A 770 18.05 3.87 8.66
CA LEU A 770 16.67 3.88 9.15
C LEU A 770 16.43 4.83 10.31
N ARG A 771 17.46 5.11 11.13
CA ARG A 771 17.35 6.05 12.27
C ARG A 771 17.19 7.51 11.85
N GLU A 772 17.76 7.87 10.70
CA GLU A 772 17.72 9.25 10.16
C GLU A 772 16.91 9.33 8.86
N ARG A 773 16.14 8.28 8.53
CA ARG A 773 15.47 8.16 7.23
C ARG A 773 14.47 9.28 6.99
N ALA A 774 13.61 9.63 7.95
CA ALA A 774 12.69 10.74 7.76
C ALA A 774 13.41 12.07 7.59
N ASN A 775 14.45 12.34 8.39
CA ASN A 775 15.24 13.56 8.27
C ASN A 775 15.86 13.65 6.87
N PHE A 776 16.50 12.58 6.41
CA PHE A 776 17.08 12.50 5.07
C PHE A 776 16.00 12.68 3.97
N ASN A 777 14.88 11.97 4.08
CA ASN A 777 13.76 12.06 3.14
C ASN A 777 13.06 13.43 3.17
N SER A 778 13.19 14.19 4.26
CA SER A 778 12.59 15.53 4.38
C SER A 778 13.24 16.58 3.46
N CYS A 779 14.43 16.26 2.94
CA CYS A 779 15.17 17.03 1.93
C CYS A 779 15.02 16.44 0.51
N ILE A 780 14.17 15.43 0.30
CA ILE A 780 13.97 14.77 -1.00
C ILE A 780 12.64 15.18 -1.64
N ILE A 781 12.69 15.45 -2.93
CA ILE A 781 11.51 15.51 -3.81
C ILE A 781 11.56 14.38 -4.86
N SER A 782 10.39 13.88 -5.26
CA SER A 782 10.28 12.97 -6.40
C SER A 782 10.12 13.80 -7.67
N VAL A 783 10.99 13.59 -8.66
CA VAL A 783 10.96 14.33 -9.94
C VAL A 783 11.24 13.40 -11.11
N ASP A 784 10.81 13.81 -12.29
CA ASP A 784 11.17 13.13 -13.53
C ASP A 784 12.70 13.07 -13.69
N LYS A 785 13.22 11.91 -14.11
CA LYS A 785 14.67 11.67 -14.26
C LYS A 785 15.36 12.69 -15.15
N LYS A 786 14.73 13.10 -16.27
CA LYS A 786 15.27 14.11 -17.17
C LYS A 786 15.37 15.46 -16.46
N ARG A 787 14.33 15.83 -15.70
CA ARG A 787 14.33 17.06 -14.89
C ARG A 787 15.41 17.08 -13.80
N ALA A 788 15.65 15.94 -13.14
CA ALA A 788 16.75 15.83 -12.18
C ALA A 788 18.11 16.09 -12.86
N MET A 789 18.36 15.44 -14.00
CA MET A 789 19.61 15.62 -14.75
C MET A 789 19.80 17.06 -15.24
N GLU A 790 18.75 17.68 -15.78
CA GLU A 790 18.79 19.06 -16.27
C GLU A 790 19.13 20.05 -15.16
N SER A 791 18.72 19.80 -13.92
CA SER A 791 19.07 20.67 -12.77
C SER A 791 20.57 20.69 -12.43
N GLY A 792 21.37 19.81 -13.05
CA GLY A 792 22.79 19.59 -12.77
C GLY A 792 23.04 18.53 -11.70
N ALA A 793 21.98 17.92 -11.16
CA ALA A 793 22.07 16.92 -10.11
C ALA A 793 22.79 15.65 -10.59
N GLN A 794 23.55 15.04 -9.68
CA GLN A 794 24.34 13.84 -9.97
C GLN A 794 23.84 12.64 -9.18
N PRO A 795 23.91 11.41 -9.72
CA PRO A 795 23.53 10.21 -8.98
C PRO A 795 24.49 10.00 -7.80
N ILE A 796 23.96 9.65 -6.63
CA ILE A 796 24.76 9.37 -5.42
C ILE A 796 25.17 7.89 -5.30
N THR A 797 24.49 7.01 -6.03
CA THR A 797 24.69 5.55 -6.02
C THR A 797 24.61 4.99 -7.44
N GLU A 798 25.27 3.85 -7.68
CA GLU A 798 25.32 3.18 -9.00
C GLU A 798 23.94 2.73 -9.52
N ASP A 799 22.96 2.57 -8.63
CA ASP A 799 21.59 2.21 -8.97
C ASP A 799 20.81 3.34 -9.65
N ASN A 800 21.38 4.56 -9.71
CA ASN A 800 20.81 5.75 -10.37
C ASN A 800 19.36 6.09 -9.94
N ASN A 801 18.97 5.72 -8.72
CA ASN A 801 17.62 6.00 -8.20
C ASN A 801 17.56 7.30 -7.37
N THR A 802 18.70 7.73 -6.81
CA THR A 802 18.80 8.94 -6.01
C THR A 802 19.84 9.88 -6.60
N TYR A 803 19.41 11.10 -6.91
CA TYR A 803 20.21 12.21 -7.41
C TYR A 803 20.38 13.26 -6.31
N VAL A 804 21.47 14.01 -6.37
CA VAL A 804 21.79 15.06 -5.41
C VAL A 804 22.00 16.37 -6.15
N LEU A 805 21.26 17.39 -5.72
CA LEU A 805 21.52 18.77 -6.04
C LEU A 805 22.39 19.37 -4.92
N GLU A 806 23.69 19.47 -5.18
CA GLU A 806 24.67 20.03 -4.25
C GLU A 806 24.39 21.52 -3.96
N SER A 807 24.86 22.00 -2.81
CA SER A 807 24.60 23.38 -2.33
C SER A 807 25.02 24.46 -3.34
N VAL A 808 26.13 24.25 -4.04
CA VAL A 808 26.64 25.17 -5.08
C VAL A 808 25.64 25.35 -6.23
N LEU A 809 24.92 24.29 -6.59
CA LEU A 809 23.93 24.30 -7.66
C LEU A 809 22.53 24.71 -7.18
N CYS A 810 22.25 24.59 -5.87
CA CYS A 810 20.97 25.00 -5.29
C CYS A 810 20.64 26.47 -5.57
N ASN A 811 21.62 27.37 -5.50
CA ASN A 811 21.41 28.80 -5.77
C ASN A 811 20.91 29.07 -7.21
N ILE A 812 21.26 28.20 -8.15
CA ILE A 812 20.93 28.33 -9.57
C ILE A 812 19.62 27.59 -9.88
N SER A 813 19.49 26.36 -9.38
CA SER A 813 18.46 25.42 -9.81
C SER A 813 17.32 25.24 -8.81
N TYR A 814 17.39 25.83 -7.61
CA TYR A 814 16.34 25.78 -6.59
C TYR A 814 15.98 27.19 -6.12
N ASP A 815 14.70 27.42 -5.92
CA ASP A 815 14.11 28.64 -5.40
C ASP A 815 13.48 28.35 -4.03
N VAL A 816 13.76 29.16 -3.02
CA VAL A 816 13.30 28.89 -1.65
C VAL A 816 11.78 29.02 -1.53
N ASP A 817 11.14 29.82 -2.38
CA ASP A 817 9.71 30.05 -2.34
C ASP A 817 8.91 29.06 -3.18
N THR A 818 9.45 28.70 -4.35
CA THR A 818 8.74 27.91 -5.38
C THR A 818 9.34 26.52 -5.64
N GLY A 819 10.51 26.21 -5.09
CA GLY A 819 11.17 24.91 -5.19
C GLY A 819 12.10 24.78 -6.41
N LEU A 820 12.21 23.57 -6.96
CA LEU A 820 13.10 23.31 -8.09
C LEU A 820 12.72 24.16 -9.32
N LYS A 821 13.65 24.99 -9.81
CA LYS A 821 13.49 25.86 -10.98
C LYS A 821 13.40 25.02 -12.26
N LYS A 822 12.80 25.61 -13.29
CA LYS A 822 12.72 25.00 -14.62
C LYS A 822 13.93 25.36 -15.47
N LEU A 823 14.47 24.37 -16.15
CA LEU A 823 14.95 24.51 -17.52
C LEU A 823 13.79 23.98 -18.40
N ASP A 824 13.47 24.65 -19.50
CA ASP A 824 12.29 24.40 -20.37
C ASP A 824 12.18 22.91 -20.80
N GLU A 825 11.06 22.17 -20.88
CA GLU A 825 9.63 22.42 -21.16
C GLU A 825 8.73 21.39 -20.38
N THR A 826 7.41 21.63 -20.33
CA THR A 826 6.30 20.66 -20.04
C THR A 826 6.46 19.55 -18.97
N PHE A 827 6.01 19.84 -17.72
CA PHE A 827 5.84 18.81 -16.67
C PHE A 827 4.50 18.96 -15.95
N LEU A 828 3.83 17.83 -15.74
CA LEU A 828 2.49 17.67 -15.15
C LEU A 828 2.60 17.03 -13.77
N ALA A 829 1.53 17.20 -12.99
CA ALA A 829 1.46 17.06 -11.53
C ALA A 829 2.03 15.75 -10.96
N LEU A 830 2.51 15.88 -9.71
CA LEU A 830 2.84 14.78 -8.80
C LEU A 830 1.58 14.16 -8.24
#